data_AF-A0A3N4ZCH5-F1
#
_entry.id   AF-A0A3N4ZCH5-F1
#
_cell.length_a   1.000
_cell.length_b   1.000
_cell.length_c   1.000
_cell.angle_alpha   90.00
_cell.angle_beta   90.00
_cell.angle_gamma   90.00
#
_symmetry.space_group_name_H-M   'P 1'
#
loop_
_entity.id
_entity.type
_entity.pdbx_description
1 polymer ?
#
loop_
_entity_poly.entity_id
_entity_poly.type
_entity_poly.pdbx_seq_one_letter_code
_entity_poly.pdbx_strand_id
1 'polypeptide(L)'
;MQPSVSRLSNTLRNARTAWFEPRNAQGPLLNLELGGYGEYTHLNHTTRLALDAWTRLHGESVFPRDEDNEFLTPAALDLSGPPGKLRALVPFATSYPVGRGLGMYGQRELARHVSTALDQSLVKCAQVAGRRPFGNRRTTIEGRDAILWDDENLPHIIAASGCRKLRILALYKSQDMRTRMQSLLAYHFNRPDLAASGIGEHKVVPLNEHVEVLFQSAPELLAHGEHHDQRPTLVRQLHGLDAPEHTRLLALCETEYDPKTWARQRRASKKTDSTVVNPDTLDAKHRVNGELARHRVLAQFLTLYKPGRRNPRKKERELNTDLELLGLELQGHHRGHMAVADLSRVAGLVHPRLTKALASGPNGLKEPLVHVGLHLRQQRGERHVGTDEPKLMWTLVALVPHGPYWRTLAYLPAEHAGPGTWRDYATANHQFRARPLPEGRRRDDLLPRHIDHALYDLGRHAGRSQGYILYVSGAEARSIWPLLANKNLGKRPDAAGLINGRPALPGFTLAPDQRPRAVIRVTSGSDNVARPALIERLRHDPEHDETCTEEGKLATGLFQMEDAEQTFILCNLPHQFTGGARYARAGESYTRWGSSDPKEQAETWYSHTATEITVLHHPADQALLTYGLTAARLCDHALHWEHRTQYPAPIHLGIQMDKNHPEYRRTVDNPDTGDEAET
;
A
#
# COMPACT_ATOMS: atom_id res chain seq x y z
N MET A 1 -9.59 9.64 16.66
CA MET A 1 -8.54 10.59 16.24
C MET A 1 -7.27 9.83 15.94
N GLN A 2 -6.58 10.13 14.83
CA GLN A 2 -5.20 9.69 14.68
C GLN A 2 -4.29 10.68 15.42
N PRO A 3 -3.44 10.23 16.35
CA PRO A 3 -2.48 11.12 16.97
C PRO A 3 -1.41 11.54 15.97
N SER A 4 -1.37 12.83 15.66
CA SER A 4 -0.33 13.48 14.87
C SER A 4 0.51 14.37 15.79
N VAL A 5 1.81 14.45 15.55
CA VAL A 5 2.66 15.49 16.14
C VAL A 5 3.16 16.36 15.01
N SER A 6 2.88 17.65 15.14
CA SER A 6 3.49 18.70 14.34
C SER A 6 4.57 19.36 15.17
N ARG A 7 5.62 19.82 14.51
CA ARG A 7 6.52 20.80 15.14
C ARG A 7 5.77 22.11 15.25
N LEU A 8 5.97 22.82 16.36
CA LEU A 8 5.58 24.22 16.42
C LEU A 8 6.52 25.00 15.53
N SER A 9 5.95 25.78 14.61
CA SER A 9 6.72 26.72 13.83
C SER A 9 7.04 27.92 14.70
N ASN A 10 8.27 28.42 14.60
CA ASN A 10 8.67 29.69 15.19
C ASN A 10 8.15 30.90 14.38
N THR A 11 7.31 30.66 13.38
CA THR A 11 6.67 31.71 12.58
C THR A 11 5.33 31.25 12.01
N LEU A 12 4.39 32.17 11.84
CA LEU A 12 3.19 31.93 11.03
C LEU A 12 3.47 32.02 9.53
N ARG A 13 4.66 32.51 9.11
CA ARG A 13 5.02 32.61 7.69
C ARG A 13 4.92 31.23 7.06
N ASN A 14 3.98 31.08 6.12
CA ASN A 14 3.65 29.83 5.42
C ASN A 14 2.90 28.78 6.24
N ALA A 15 2.61 29.01 7.52
CA ALA A 15 1.78 28.11 8.32
C ALA A 15 0.37 28.01 7.71
N ARG A 16 -0.17 26.79 7.61
CA ARG A 16 -1.54 26.53 7.14
C ARG A 16 -2.54 26.36 8.27
N THR A 17 -2.05 25.94 9.43
CA THR A 17 -2.84 25.73 10.63
C THR A 17 -2.08 26.27 11.84
N ALA A 18 -2.82 26.81 12.79
CA ALA A 18 -2.31 27.22 14.09
C ALA A 18 -3.33 26.88 15.17
N TRP A 19 -2.86 26.56 16.37
CA TRP A 19 -3.74 26.39 17.52
C TRP A 19 -3.71 27.66 18.36
N PHE A 20 -4.88 28.06 18.84
CA PHE A 20 -5.03 29.20 19.72
C PHE A 20 -5.75 28.80 21.01
N GLU A 21 -5.15 29.13 22.14
CA GLU A 21 -5.70 28.95 23.49
C GLU A 21 -6.41 30.23 23.95
N PRO A 22 -7.75 30.23 24.04
CA PRO A 22 -8.50 31.38 24.56
C PRO A 22 -8.10 31.74 26.00
N ARG A 23 -8.38 32.98 26.44
CA ARG A 23 -8.19 33.42 27.83
C ARG A 23 -9.15 32.70 28.78
N ASN A 24 -10.32 32.31 28.30
CA ASN A 24 -11.19 31.43 29.07
C ASN A 24 -10.52 30.06 29.25
N ALA A 25 -10.09 29.75 30.49
CA ALA A 25 -9.43 28.48 30.85
C ALA A 25 -10.35 27.25 30.68
N GLN A 26 -11.66 27.44 30.53
CA GLN A 26 -12.64 26.40 30.22
C GLN A 26 -13.04 26.38 28.73
N GLY A 27 -12.49 27.30 27.93
CA GLY A 27 -12.73 27.36 26.49
C GLY A 27 -11.97 26.26 25.74
N PRO A 28 -12.50 25.74 24.62
CA PRO A 28 -11.79 24.77 23.80
C PRO A 28 -10.59 25.43 23.11
N LEU A 29 -9.54 24.66 22.89
CA LEU A 29 -8.42 25.05 22.04
C LEU A 29 -8.94 25.19 20.59
N LEU A 30 -8.74 26.36 19.99
CA LEU A 30 -9.26 26.68 18.66
C LEU A 30 -8.23 26.29 17.60
N ASN A 31 -8.66 25.58 16.55
CA ASN A 31 -7.84 25.32 15.37
C ASN A 31 -8.13 26.41 14.32
N LEU A 32 -7.10 27.18 13.98
CA LEU A 32 -7.15 28.30 13.05
C LEU A 32 -6.59 27.87 11.70
N GLU A 33 -7.38 28.00 10.64
CA GLU A 33 -6.90 27.85 9.27
C GLU A 33 -6.33 29.17 8.76
N LEU A 34 -5.16 29.09 8.14
CA LEU A 34 -4.41 30.23 7.63
C LEU A 34 -4.29 30.16 6.10
N GLY A 35 -4.57 31.28 5.45
CA GLY A 35 -4.37 31.53 4.02
C GLY A 35 -3.08 32.30 3.73
N GLY A 36 -2.73 32.44 2.45
CA GLY A 36 -1.60 33.25 2.00
C GLY A 36 -0.23 32.57 2.07
N TYR A 37 0.85 33.33 1.86
CA TYR A 37 2.24 32.84 1.87
C TYR A 37 3.19 33.96 2.32
N GLY A 38 4.21 33.59 3.10
CA GLY A 38 5.24 34.51 3.59
C GLY A 38 4.63 35.64 4.42
N GLU A 39 4.86 36.87 3.96
CA GLU A 39 4.36 38.09 4.61
C GLU A 39 2.86 38.29 4.41
N TYR A 40 2.26 37.62 3.42
CA TYR A 40 0.83 37.71 3.07
C TYR A 40 -0.01 36.67 3.81
N THR A 41 0.48 36.12 4.90
CA THR A 41 -0.26 35.12 5.69
C THR A 41 -1.44 35.80 6.40
N HIS A 42 -2.63 35.22 6.29
CA HIS A 42 -3.89 35.74 6.85
C HIS A 42 -4.76 34.62 7.42
N LEU A 43 -5.81 34.96 8.17
CA LEU A 43 -6.82 33.98 8.59
C LEU A 43 -7.72 33.62 7.41
N ASN A 44 -7.96 32.33 7.18
CA ASN A 44 -8.97 31.91 6.20
C ASN A 44 -10.34 32.50 6.57
N HIS A 45 -11.11 32.90 5.56
CA HIS A 45 -12.46 33.42 5.69
C HIS A 45 -13.35 32.66 6.71
N THR A 46 -13.37 31.32 6.66
CA THR A 46 -14.20 30.51 7.58
C THR A 46 -13.73 30.62 9.02
N THR A 47 -12.40 30.59 9.23
CA THR A 47 -11.81 30.79 10.56
C THR A 47 -12.07 32.20 11.07
N ARG A 48 -12.00 33.20 10.19
CA ARG A 48 -12.33 34.60 10.52
C ARG A 48 -13.77 34.73 11.04
N LEU A 49 -14.74 34.18 10.31
CA LEU A 49 -16.15 34.18 10.73
C LEU A 49 -16.37 33.44 12.06
N ALA A 50 -15.70 32.30 12.26
CA ALA A 50 -15.79 31.54 13.51
C ALA A 50 -15.24 32.34 14.70
N LEU A 51 -14.11 33.04 14.52
CA LEU A 51 -13.53 33.90 15.54
C LEU A 51 -14.38 35.15 15.82
N ASP A 52 -15.03 35.72 14.80
CA ASP A 52 -15.99 36.82 14.97
C ASP A 52 -17.18 36.38 15.83
N ALA A 53 -17.73 35.21 15.52
CA ALA A 53 -18.81 34.62 16.29
C ALA A 53 -18.39 34.36 17.74
N TRP A 54 -17.20 33.78 17.96
CA TRP A 54 -16.64 33.58 19.30
C TRP A 54 -16.49 34.89 20.07
N THR A 55 -15.90 35.91 19.44
CA THR A 55 -15.69 37.24 20.04
C THR A 55 -17.01 37.86 20.46
N ARG A 56 -18.06 37.74 19.63
CA ARG A 56 -19.40 38.26 19.95
C ARG A 56 -20.07 37.49 21.09
N LEU A 57 -19.88 36.17 21.16
CA LEU A 57 -20.49 35.31 22.18
C LEU A 57 -19.79 35.40 23.54
N HIS A 58 -18.47 35.62 23.54
CA HIS A 58 -17.65 35.54 24.75
C HIS A 58 -16.95 36.85 25.14
N GLY A 59 -17.12 37.92 24.36
CA GLY A 59 -16.57 39.25 24.64
C GLY A 59 -15.03 39.32 24.58
N GLU A 60 -14.39 38.27 24.06
CA GLU A 60 -12.94 38.14 24.04
C GLU A 60 -12.42 38.31 22.62
N SER A 61 -11.61 39.35 22.37
CA SER A 61 -10.87 39.44 21.11
C SER A 61 -9.78 38.37 21.10
N VAL A 62 -9.94 37.40 20.21
CA VAL A 62 -9.21 36.13 20.19
C VAL A 62 -7.90 36.24 19.38
N PHE A 63 -7.70 37.30 18.60
CA PHE A 63 -6.54 37.43 17.73
C PHE A 63 -6.17 38.90 17.48
N PRO A 64 -4.87 39.27 17.47
CA PRO A 64 -4.47 40.63 17.11
C PRO A 64 -4.89 40.91 15.66
N ARG A 65 -5.80 41.88 15.49
CA ARG A 65 -6.30 42.34 14.19
C ARG A 65 -5.80 43.74 13.93
N ASP A 66 -5.46 43.98 12.68
CA ASP A 66 -5.46 45.32 12.12
C ASP A 66 -6.82 45.49 11.42
N GLU A 67 -7.61 46.50 11.80
CA GLU A 67 -8.99 46.65 11.28
C GLU A 67 -9.02 46.93 9.77
N ASP A 68 -7.90 47.42 9.22
CA ASP A 68 -7.77 47.88 7.84
C ASP A 68 -6.99 46.91 6.92
N ASN A 69 -6.51 45.77 7.43
CA ASN A 69 -5.67 44.85 6.66
C ASN A 69 -6.04 43.37 6.88
N GLU A 70 -6.27 42.63 5.80
CA GLU A 70 -6.57 41.20 5.85
C GLU A 70 -5.34 40.37 6.28
N PHE A 71 -4.13 40.90 6.11
CA PHE A 71 -2.88 40.24 6.46
C PHE A 71 -2.48 40.44 7.92
N LEU A 72 -1.83 39.43 8.50
CA LEU A 72 -1.27 39.53 9.85
C LEU A 72 -0.06 40.46 9.86
N THR A 73 0.05 41.29 10.90
CA THR A 73 1.18 42.20 11.06
C THR A 73 2.50 41.41 11.16
N PRO A 74 3.65 41.97 10.71
CA PRO A 74 4.94 41.28 10.79
C PRO A 74 5.32 40.79 12.20
N ALA A 75 4.89 41.51 13.24
CA ALA A 75 5.09 41.11 14.63
C ALA A 75 4.20 39.92 15.04
N ALA A 76 2.96 39.83 14.54
CA ALA A 76 2.09 38.68 14.76
C ALA A 76 2.60 37.42 14.04
N LEU A 77 3.41 37.58 12.98
CA LEU A 77 4.01 36.47 12.23
C LEU A 77 5.22 35.81 12.92
N ASP A 78 5.83 36.47 13.91
CA ASP A 78 7.00 35.96 14.63
C ASP A 78 6.59 35.24 15.92
N LEU A 79 6.95 33.95 16.03
CA LEU A 79 6.70 33.10 17.20
C LEU A 79 8.02 32.54 17.76
N SER A 80 9.14 33.25 17.55
CA SER A 80 10.48 32.81 17.97
C SER A 80 10.71 32.81 19.49
N GLY A 81 9.81 33.44 20.26
CA GLY A 81 9.81 33.43 21.72
C GLY A 81 9.28 32.14 22.36
N PRO A 82 9.15 32.10 23.70
CA PRO A 82 8.50 31.00 24.40
C PRO A 82 7.10 30.73 23.84
N PRO A 83 6.66 29.46 23.71
CA PRO A 83 5.34 29.14 23.14
C PRO A 83 4.21 29.85 23.91
N GLY A 84 3.59 30.82 23.25
CA GLY A 84 2.43 31.53 23.79
C GLY A 84 1.11 30.77 23.57
N LYS A 85 0.02 31.53 23.67
CA LYS A 85 -1.35 31.03 23.41
C LYS A 85 -1.59 30.68 21.95
N LEU A 86 -0.87 31.34 21.04
CA LEU A 86 -0.87 31.04 19.61
C LEU A 86 0.32 30.15 19.26
N ARG A 87 0.04 29.04 18.59
CA ARG A 87 1.03 28.03 18.24
C ARG A 87 0.85 27.64 16.79
N ALA A 88 1.67 28.20 15.92
CA ALA A 88 1.71 27.82 14.51
C ALA A 88 2.19 26.37 14.37
N LEU A 89 1.55 25.61 13.50
CA LEU A 89 2.04 24.30 13.11
C LEU A 89 2.90 24.45 11.87
N VAL A 90 4.05 23.78 11.84
CA VAL A 90 4.79 23.61 10.58
C VAL A 90 3.84 22.97 9.56
N PRO A 91 3.68 23.56 8.36
CA PRO A 91 2.91 22.96 7.27
C PRO A 91 3.35 21.51 7.09
N PHE A 92 2.40 20.60 7.24
CA PHE A 92 2.72 19.18 7.35
C PHE A 92 3.45 18.66 6.11
N ALA A 93 4.54 17.92 6.35
CA ALA A 93 4.80 16.71 5.57
C ALA A 93 3.93 15.60 6.15
N THR A 94 3.03 15.09 5.31
CA THR A 94 2.01 14.08 5.54
C THR A 94 2.52 12.77 6.16
N SER A 95 1.60 12.09 6.87
CA SER A 95 1.58 10.68 7.30
C SER A 95 2.94 10.01 7.55
N TYR A 96 3.19 9.61 8.79
CA TYR A 96 4.26 8.64 9.04
C TYR A 96 4.02 7.38 8.16
N PRO A 97 5.05 6.90 7.43
CA PRO A 97 4.94 5.64 6.71
C PRO A 97 4.49 4.53 7.65
N VAL A 98 3.82 3.51 7.09
CA VAL A 98 3.27 2.39 7.86
C VAL A 98 4.30 1.82 8.84
N GLY A 99 3.96 1.77 10.13
CA GLY A 99 4.84 1.29 11.19
C GLY A 99 5.80 2.34 11.76
N ARG A 100 5.64 3.62 11.38
CA ARG A 100 6.39 4.75 11.93
C ARG A 100 5.44 5.71 12.65
N GLY A 101 5.95 6.47 13.61
CA GLY A 101 5.14 7.39 14.40
C GLY A 101 5.89 8.10 15.53
N LEU A 102 5.10 8.42 16.55
CA LEU A 102 5.51 9.13 17.77
C LEU A 102 6.27 8.27 18.77
N GLY A 103 6.34 6.96 18.53
CA GLY A 103 6.72 5.98 19.55
C GLY A 103 5.51 5.38 20.23
N MET A 104 5.65 4.13 20.69
CA MET A 104 4.62 3.42 21.43
C MET A 104 4.37 4.00 22.82
N TYR A 105 5.40 4.51 23.49
CA TYR A 105 5.25 5.16 24.80
C TYR A 105 4.26 6.32 24.73
N GLY A 106 4.47 7.25 23.80
CA GLY A 106 3.57 8.39 23.62
C GLY A 106 2.15 7.97 23.22
N GLN A 107 1.99 6.87 22.48
CA GLN A 107 0.67 6.35 22.13
C GLN A 107 -0.07 5.75 23.33
N ARG A 108 0.64 5.09 24.24
CA ARG A 108 0.07 4.55 25.48
C ARG A 108 -0.38 5.65 26.42
N GLU A 109 0.49 6.64 26.66
CA GLU A 109 0.18 7.78 27.51
C GLU A 109 -1.00 8.58 26.97
N LEU A 110 -1.05 8.80 25.65
CA LEU A 110 -2.19 9.46 25.04
C LEU A 110 -3.48 8.63 25.17
N ALA A 111 -3.43 7.32 24.97
CA ALA A 111 -4.60 6.48 25.12
C ALA A 111 -5.14 6.50 26.56
N ARG A 112 -4.24 6.43 27.57
CA ARG A 112 -4.61 6.58 28.99
C ARG A 112 -5.23 7.95 29.25
N HIS A 113 -4.57 9.02 28.82
CA HIS A 113 -5.06 10.38 29.01
C HIS A 113 -6.43 10.61 28.37
N VAL A 114 -6.62 10.17 27.12
CA VAL A 114 -7.91 10.30 26.41
C VAL A 114 -9.00 9.49 27.10
N SER A 115 -8.70 8.27 27.56
CA SER A 115 -9.64 7.44 28.31
C SER A 115 -10.09 8.12 29.60
N THR A 116 -9.15 8.68 30.37
CA THR A 116 -9.45 9.43 31.60
C THR A 116 -10.20 10.73 31.32
N ALA A 117 -9.75 11.52 30.35
CA ALA A 117 -10.32 12.84 30.06
C ALA A 117 -11.75 12.76 29.49
N LEU A 118 -12.06 11.69 28.73
CA LEU A 118 -13.39 11.47 28.17
C LEU A 118 -14.29 10.58 29.05
N ASP A 119 -13.76 10.05 30.16
CA ASP A 119 -14.42 9.03 30.98
C ASP A 119 -14.96 7.85 30.15
N GLN A 120 -14.13 7.39 29.20
CA GLN A 120 -14.48 6.31 28.28
C GLN A 120 -13.44 5.20 28.33
N SER A 121 -13.91 3.96 28.53
CA SER A 121 -13.04 2.79 28.48
C SER A 121 -12.48 2.57 27.07
N LEU A 122 -11.21 2.15 27.00
CA LEU A 122 -10.59 1.76 25.74
C LEU A 122 -11.23 0.48 25.21
N VAL A 123 -11.39 0.41 23.88
CA VAL A 123 -11.90 -0.79 23.21
C VAL A 123 -10.89 -1.93 23.36
N LYS A 124 -11.35 -3.04 23.93
CA LYS A 124 -10.53 -4.23 24.18
C LYS A 124 -10.62 -5.24 23.04
N CYS A 125 -9.54 -5.98 22.86
CA CYS A 125 -9.47 -7.06 21.87
C CYS A 125 -8.75 -8.27 22.47
N ALA A 126 -9.34 -9.45 22.34
CA ALA A 126 -8.76 -10.71 22.81
C ALA A 126 -7.95 -11.39 21.70
N GLN A 127 -6.81 -11.97 22.04
CA GLN A 127 -5.98 -12.66 21.05
C GLN A 127 -6.61 -13.98 20.64
N VAL A 128 -6.93 -14.14 19.35
CA VAL A 128 -7.49 -15.38 18.80
C VAL A 128 -6.48 -16.19 17.97
N ALA A 129 -5.40 -15.55 17.51
CA ALA A 129 -4.28 -16.24 16.89
C ALA A 129 -2.94 -15.52 17.12
N GLY A 130 -1.92 -16.27 17.54
CA GLY A 130 -0.54 -15.80 17.68
C GLY A 130 0.23 -15.65 16.38
N ARG A 131 1.53 -15.36 16.47
CA ARG A 131 2.42 -15.26 15.30
C ARG A 131 2.71 -16.62 14.65
N ARG A 132 2.77 -17.69 15.45
CA ARG A 132 3.05 -19.08 15.02
C ARG A 132 1.99 -19.69 14.06
N PRO A 133 0.67 -19.50 14.23
CA PRO A 133 -0.35 -20.07 13.32
C PRO A 133 -0.39 -19.49 11.89
N PHE A 134 0.46 -18.51 11.55
CA PHE A 134 0.59 -17.97 10.19
C PHE A 134 1.72 -18.61 9.34
N GLY A 135 2.26 -19.78 9.74
CA GLY A 135 3.48 -20.42 9.22
C GLY A 135 3.68 -20.52 7.68
N ASN A 136 4.86 -20.99 7.26
CA ASN A 136 5.32 -21.11 5.85
C ASN A 136 5.50 -19.79 5.09
N ARG A 137 5.87 -18.70 5.80
CA ARG A 137 6.10 -17.39 5.18
C ARG A 137 7.29 -17.41 4.22
N ARG A 138 7.35 -16.39 3.36
CA ARG A 138 8.56 -16.08 2.60
C ARG A 138 9.72 -15.82 3.54
N THR A 139 10.86 -16.43 3.24
CA THR A 139 12.15 -16.19 3.89
C THR A 139 13.12 -15.64 2.86
N THR A 140 13.92 -14.66 3.26
CA THR A 140 14.94 -14.06 2.40
C THR A 140 16.35 -14.35 2.93
N ILE A 141 17.29 -14.58 2.01
CA ILE A 141 18.73 -14.66 2.29
C ILE A 141 19.37 -13.49 1.57
N GLU A 142 19.93 -12.53 2.34
CA GLU A 142 20.45 -11.25 1.83
C GLU A 142 19.55 -10.60 0.76
N GLY A 143 18.22 -10.63 0.97
CA GLY A 143 17.21 -10.04 0.08
C GLY A 143 16.68 -10.96 -1.03
N ARG A 144 17.35 -12.07 -1.38
CA ARG A 144 16.83 -13.08 -2.33
C ARG A 144 15.72 -13.90 -1.70
N ASP A 145 14.67 -14.24 -2.45
CA ASP A 145 13.67 -15.25 -2.01
C ASP A 145 14.36 -16.61 -1.99
N ALA A 146 14.49 -17.20 -0.80
CA ALA A 146 15.25 -18.45 -0.61
C ALA A 146 14.55 -19.69 -1.19
N ILE A 147 13.33 -19.54 -1.73
CA ILE A 147 12.50 -20.66 -2.13
C ILE A 147 12.02 -20.48 -3.58
N LEU A 148 11.32 -19.38 -3.91
CA LEU A 148 10.51 -19.33 -5.15
C LEU A 148 11.30 -19.62 -6.44
N TRP A 149 12.48 -19.02 -6.62
CA TRP A 149 13.23 -19.11 -7.87
C TRP A 149 14.11 -20.37 -7.99
N ASP A 150 14.29 -21.08 -6.88
CA ASP A 150 15.07 -22.32 -6.79
C ASP A 150 14.18 -23.53 -6.45
N ASP A 151 12.86 -23.34 -6.40
CA ASP A 151 11.92 -24.40 -6.06
C ASP A 151 11.83 -25.40 -7.22
N GLU A 152 11.94 -26.69 -6.92
CA GLU A 152 11.74 -27.78 -7.89
C GLU A 152 10.35 -27.71 -8.56
N ASN A 153 9.38 -27.06 -7.91
CA ASN A 153 8.05 -26.82 -8.45
C ASN A 153 7.92 -25.58 -9.33
N LEU A 154 8.97 -24.78 -9.52
CA LEU A 154 8.93 -23.59 -10.39
C LEU A 154 8.30 -23.86 -11.77
N PRO A 155 8.60 -24.98 -12.48
CA PRO A 155 7.94 -25.32 -13.75
C PRO A 155 6.41 -25.39 -13.63
N HIS A 156 5.93 -26.03 -12.56
CA HIS A 156 4.51 -26.21 -12.29
C HIS A 156 3.83 -24.89 -11.86
N ILE A 157 4.54 -24.03 -11.12
CA ILE A 157 4.07 -22.69 -10.75
C ILE A 157 3.92 -21.82 -12.01
N ILE A 158 4.89 -21.86 -12.93
CA ILE A 158 4.84 -21.17 -14.21
C ILE A 158 3.67 -21.70 -15.05
N ALA A 159 3.53 -23.02 -15.17
CA ALA A 159 2.42 -23.68 -15.86
C ALA A 159 1.05 -23.25 -15.31
N ALA A 160 0.87 -23.26 -13.97
CA ALA A 160 -0.37 -22.87 -13.32
C ALA A 160 -0.73 -21.39 -13.57
N SER A 161 0.28 -20.53 -13.79
CA SER A 161 0.07 -19.13 -14.17
C SER A 161 -0.38 -18.93 -15.62
N GLY A 162 -0.43 -19.98 -16.45
CA GLY A 162 -0.90 -19.95 -17.83
C GLY A 162 0.20 -19.76 -18.90
N CYS A 163 1.47 -19.98 -18.58
CA CYS A 163 2.57 -19.98 -19.54
C CYS A 163 3.53 -21.16 -19.30
N ARG A 164 4.50 -21.40 -20.20
CA ARG A 164 5.50 -22.47 -20.05
C ARG A 164 6.89 -21.94 -19.73
N LYS A 165 7.16 -20.70 -20.14
CA LYS A 165 8.47 -20.06 -20.01
C LYS A 165 8.31 -18.58 -19.71
N LEU A 166 9.30 -18.00 -19.04
CA LEU A 166 9.44 -16.56 -18.81
C LEU A 166 10.67 -16.05 -19.55
N ARG A 167 10.52 -14.94 -20.29
CA ARG A 167 11.65 -14.20 -20.88
C ARG A 167 11.71 -12.82 -20.25
N ILE A 168 12.85 -12.49 -19.65
CA ILE A 168 13.13 -11.17 -19.06
C ILE A 168 13.95 -10.37 -20.06
N LEU A 169 13.42 -9.23 -20.51
CA LEU A 169 14.16 -8.23 -21.26
C LEU A 169 14.83 -7.28 -20.27
N ALA A 170 16.15 -7.35 -20.13
CA ALA A 170 16.91 -6.40 -19.33
C ALA A 170 17.25 -5.17 -20.18
N LEU A 171 16.46 -4.11 -20.02
CA LEU A 171 16.55 -2.88 -20.80
C LEU A 171 17.29 -1.83 -19.97
N TYR A 172 18.43 -1.36 -20.48
CA TYR A 172 19.30 -0.45 -19.74
C TYR A 172 19.78 0.71 -20.60
N LYS A 173 20.19 1.81 -19.95
CA LYS A 173 20.75 3.01 -20.61
C LYS A 173 22.28 3.05 -20.53
N SER A 174 22.87 2.62 -19.41
CA SER A 174 24.31 2.68 -19.15
C SER A 174 24.88 1.33 -18.72
N GLN A 175 26.20 1.19 -18.85
CA GLN A 175 26.91 -0.03 -18.46
C GLN A 175 26.77 -0.32 -16.95
N ASP A 176 26.71 0.70 -16.10
CA ASP A 176 26.52 0.50 -14.65
C ASP A 176 25.15 -0.13 -14.34
N MET A 177 24.09 0.33 -15.02
CA MET A 177 22.76 -0.26 -14.91
C MET A 177 22.75 -1.71 -15.39
N ARG A 178 23.46 -1.98 -16.48
CA ARG A 178 23.63 -3.32 -17.04
C ARG A 178 24.28 -4.27 -16.05
N THR A 179 25.44 -3.90 -15.50
CA THR A 179 26.19 -4.70 -14.51
C THR A 179 25.33 -4.97 -13.29
N ARG A 180 24.62 -3.94 -12.79
CA ARG A 180 23.72 -4.07 -11.65
C ARG A 180 22.57 -5.03 -11.91
N MET A 181 21.91 -4.95 -13.07
CA MET A 181 20.85 -5.90 -13.45
C MET A 181 21.40 -7.33 -13.58
N GLN A 182 22.58 -7.48 -14.17
CA GLN A 182 23.26 -8.77 -14.30
C GLN A 182 23.54 -9.40 -12.93
N SER A 183 24.17 -8.67 -12.01
CA SER A 183 24.46 -9.16 -10.65
C SER A 183 23.18 -9.54 -9.90
N LEU A 184 22.12 -8.74 -10.00
CA LEU A 184 20.84 -9.04 -9.38
C LEU A 184 20.21 -10.33 -9.95
N LEU A 185 20.14 -10.47 -11.27
CA LEU A 185 19.57 -11.68 -11.88
C LEU A 185 20.44 -12.92 -11.59
N ALA A 186 21.75 -12.81 -11.74
CA ALA A 186 22.69 -13.88 -11.37
C ALA A 186 22.48 -14.36 -9.93
N TYR A 187 22.35 -13.43 -8.98
CA TYR A 187 22.14 -13.78 -7.57
C TYR A 187 20.80 -14.49 -7.33
N HIS A 188 19.69 -13.95 -7.86
CA HIS A 188 18.35 -14.50 -7.60
C HIS A 188 18.12 -15.86 -8.26
N PHE A 189 18.81 -16.18 -9.36
CA PHE A 189 18.68 -17.43 -10.10
C PHE A 189 19.81 -18.44 -9.84
N ASN A 190 20.59 -18.27 -8.77
CA ASN A 190 21.69 -19.17 -8.40
C ASN A 190 22.81 -19.30 -9.46
N ARG A 191 23.12 -18.23 -10.19
CA ARG A 191 24.07 -18.23 -11.30
C ARG A 191 25.20 -17.22 -11.09
N PRO A 192 26.02 -17.35 -10.02
CA PRO A 192 27.14 -16.43 -9.77
C PRO A 192 28.16 -16.43 -10.92
N ASP A 193 28.24 -17.52 -11.68
CA ASP A 193 29.02 -17.61 -12.92
C ASP A 193 28.63 -16.51 -13.93
N LEU A 194 27.33 -16.21 -14.08
CA LEU A 194 26.85 -15.17 -14.99
C LEU A 194 27.17 -13.75 -14.51
N ALA A 195 27.40 -13.55 -13.21
CA ALA A 195 27.90 -12.28 -12.70
C ALA A 195 29.36 -12.06 -13.11
N ALA A 196 30.18 -13.12 -13.07
CA ALA A 196 31.61 -13.08 -13.39
C ALA A 196 31.90 -13.08 -14.90
N SER A 197 31.27 -13.98 -15.67
CA SER A 197 31.52 -14.14 -17.11
C SER A 197 30.84 -13.07 -17.97
N GLY A 198 29.81 -12.42 -17.44
CA GLY A 198 28.92 -11.58 -18.21
C GLY A 198 27.83 -12.35 -18.95
N ILE A 199 26.71 -11.67 -19.21
CA ILE A 199 25.64 -12.15 -20.09
C ILE A 199 25.82 -11.49 -21.47
N GLY A 200 25.70 -12.24 -22.56
CA GLY A 200 25.87 -11.69 -23.91
C GLY A 200 24.77 -10.69 -24.33
N GLU A 201 25.13 -9.71 -25.15
CA GLU A 201 24.17 -8.73 -25.67
C GLU A 201 23.31 -9.32 -26.80
N HIS A 202 22.03 -8.95 -26.86
CA HIS A 202 21.05 -9.38 -27.87
C HIS A 202 20.92 -10.91 -28.03
N LYS A 203 21.44 -11.68 -27.07
CA LYS A 203 21.38 -13.14 -27.04
C LYS A 203 20.51 -13.57 -25.88
N VAL A 204 19.64 -14.54 -26.15
CA VAL A 204 18.86 -15.19 -25.11
C VAL A 204 19.79 -16.11 -24.33
N VAL A 205 19.90 -15.86 -23.02
CA VAL A 205 20.71 -16.67 -22.09
C VAL A 205 19.78 -17.33 -21.07
N PRO A 206 19.83 -18.66 -20.90
CA PRO A 206 19.03 -19.34 -19.89
C PRO A 206 19.55 -19.00 -18.49
N LEU A 207 18.66 -18.49 -17.64
CA LEU A 207 18.91 -18.37 -16.19
C LEU A 207 18.66 -19.73 -15.52
N ASN A 208 17.59 -20.41 -15.93
CA ASN A 208 17.32 -21.83 -15.68
C ASN A 208 16.52 -22.42 -16.87
N GLU A 209 15.96 -23.63 -16.71
CA GLU A 209 15.20 -24.32 -17.78
C GLU A 209 13.96 -23.53 -18.27
N HIS A 210 13.27 -22.83 -17.36
CA HIS A 210 11.99 -22.16 -17.63
C HIS A 210 12.07 -20.63 -17.63
N VAL A 211 13.24 -20.06 -17.34
CA VAL A 211 13.46 -18.62 -17.29
C VAL A 211 14.71 -18.26 -18.07
N GLU A 212 14.56 -17.33 -19.00
CA GLU A 212 15.65 -16.80 -19.82
C GLU A 212 15.69 -15.27 -19.75
N VAL A 213 16.86 -14.71 -20.05
CA VAL A 213 17.08 -13.27 -20.10
C VAL A 213 17.72 -12.85 -21.41
N LEU A 214 17.38 -11.67 -21.88
CA LEU A 214 18.05 -10.99 -22.99
C LEU A 214 18.42 -9.57 -22.56
N PHE A 215 19.71 -9.23 -22.65
CA PHE A 215 20.21 -7.88 -22.41
C PHE A 215 20.24 -7.08 -23.70
N GLN A 216 19.70 -5.87 -23.66
CA GLN A 216 19.79 -4.92 -24.76
C GLN A 216 19.84 -3.48 -24.25
N SER A 217 20.73 -2.68 -24.83
CA SER A 217 20.77 -1.23 -24.62
C SER A 217 19.53 -0.57 -25.23
N ALA A 218 18.84 0.27 -24.47
CA ALA A 218 17.62 0.99 -24.88
C ALA A 218 17.61 2.45 -24.38
N PRO A 219 18.67 3.25 -24.65
CA PRO A 219 18.86 4.56 -24.03
C PRO A 219 17.77 5.56 -24.41
N GLU A 220 17.38 5.61 -25.68
CA GLU A 220 16.34 6.51 -26.20
C GLU A 220 14.95 6.14 -25.68
N LEU A 221 14.66 4.84 -25.56
CA LEU A 221 13.40 4.38 -25.01
C LEU A 221 13.25 4.78 -23.54
N LEU A 222 14.32 4.64 -22.76
CA LEU A 222 14.35 4.85 -21.31
C LEU A 222 14.61 6.31 -20.89
N ALA A 223 15.02 7.17 -21.83
CA ALA A 223 15.30 8.57 -21.56
C ALA A 223 14.04 9.36 -21.22
N HIS A 224 14.16 10.23 -20.22
CA HIS A 224 13.17 11.26 -19.93
C HIS A 224 13.26 12.38 -20.97
N GLY A 225 12.13 12.95 -21.42
CA GLY A 225 12.12 14.00 -22.45
C GLY A 225 10.86 14.00 -23.32
N GLU A 226 10.86 14.82 -24.37
CA GLU A 226 9.71 15.09 -25.25
C GLU A 226 9.51 14.08 -26.39
N HIS A 227 10.44 13.15 -26.60
CA HIS A 227 10.42 12.15 -27.68
C HIS A 227 9.41 11.00 -27.45
N HIS A 228 8.29 11.28 -26.77
CA HIS A 228 7.24 10.30 -26.48
C HIS A 228 6.66 9.68 -27.75
N ASP A 229 6.54 10.47 -28.83
CA ASP A 229 5.99 10.04 -30.11
C ASP A 229 6.86 9.00 -30.83
N GLN A 230 8.15 8.91 -30.49
CA GLN A 230 9.08 7.95 -31.08
C GLN A 230 9.06 6.59 -30.36
N ARG A 231 8.59 6.54 -29.10
CA ARG A 231 8.62 5.32 -28.28
C ARG A 231 7.86 4.12 -28.86
N PRO A 232 6.69 4.28 -29.52
CA PRO A 232 6.05 3.15 -30.19
C PRO A 232 6.96 2.49 -31.23
N THR A 233 7.75 3.27 -31.96
CA THR A 233 8.72 2.76 -32.94
C THR A 233 9.91 2.10 -32.25
N LEU A 234 10.46 2.74 -31.21
CA LEU A 234 11.58 2.20 -30.43
C LEU A 234 11.25 0.85 -29.77
N VAL A 235 10.02 0.68 -29.25
CA VAL A 235 9.61 -0.60 -28.67
C VAL A 235 9.54 -1.69 -29.74
N ARG A 236 9.03 -1.40 -30.95
CA ARG A 236 8.97 -2.39 -32.05
C ARG A 236 10.36 -2.87 -32.50
N GLN A 237 11.40 -2.08 -32.27
CA GLN A 237 12.77 -2.41 -32.61
C GLN A 237 13.48 -3.25 -31.54
N LEU A 238 12.85 -3.47 -30.37
CA LEU A 238 13.45 -4.30 -29.33
C LEU A 238 13.59 -5.76 -29.79
N HIS A 239 14.76 -6.33 -29.51
CA HIS A 239 15.03 -7.74 -29.75
C HIS A 239 14.31 -8.62 -28.71
N GLY A 240 13.92 -9.82 -29.12
CA GLY A 240 13.35 -10.85 -28.23
C GLY A 240 11.85 -10.70 -27.95
N LEU A 241 11.15 -9.77 -28.62
CA LEU A 241 9.69 -9.67 -28.60
C LEU A 241 9.01 -10.85 -29.30
N ASP A 242 9.70 -11.46 -30.25
CA ASP A 242 9.35 -12.69 -30.99
C ASP A 242 9.63 -13.95 -30.14
N ALA A 243 9.02 -14.02 -28.96
CA ALA A 243 9.15 -15.21 -28.12
C ALA A 243 8.25 -16.36 -28.61
N PRO A 244 8.66 -17.63 -28.41
CA PRO A 244 7.84 -18.79 -28.74
C PRO A 244 6.47 -18.74 -28.06
N GLU A 245 5.49 -19.42 -28.64
CA GLU A 245 4.16 -19.54 -28.05
C GLU A 245 4.23 -20.04 -26.60
N HIS A 246 3.37 -19.50 -25.73
CA HIS A 246 3.38 -19.73 -24.28
C HIS A 246 4.62 -19.23 -23.53
N THR A 247 5.45 -18.37 -24.14
CA THR A 247 6.48 -17.60 -23.42
C THR A 247 5.93 -16.24 -22.99
N ARG A 248 6.03 -15.93 -21.69
CA ARG A 248 5.60 -14.65 -21.14
C ARG A 248 6.77 -13.67 -21.11
N LEU A 249 6.55 -12.46 -21.64
CA LEU A 249 7.54 -11.41 -21.71
C LEU A 249 7.43 -10.47 -20.50
N LEU A 250 8.55 -10.24 -19.84
CA LEU A 250 8.72 -9.28 -18.76
C LEU A 250 9.86 -8.34 -19.13
N ALA A 251 9.84 -7.10 -18.63
CA ALA A 251 10.97 -6.19 -18.77
C ALA A 251 11.46 -5.73 -17.40
N LEU A 252 12.77 -5.85 -17.17
CA LEU A 252 13.46 -5.19 -16.08
C LEU A 252 14.11 -3.93 -16.65
N CYS A 253 13.59 -2.77 -16.27
CA CYS A 253 14.02 -1.48 -16.81
C CYS A 253 14.68 -0.65 -15.72
N GLU A 254 15.61 0.22 -16.08
CA GLU A 254 16.08 1.28 -15.18
C GLU A 254 16.05 2.62 -15.91
N THR A 255 15.53 3.66 -15.26
CA THR A 255 15.62 5.05 -15.76
C THR A 255 16.33 5.92 -14.73
N GLU A 256 17.06 6.92 -15.21
CA GLU A 256 17.71 7.92 -14.36
C GLU A 256 16.64 8.83 -13.75
N TYR A 257 16.36 8.64 -12.47
CA TYR A 257 15.32 9.39 -11.77
C TYR A 257 15.86 9.91 -10.44
N ASP A 258 16.09 11.22 -10.33
CA ASP A 258 16.32 11.87 -9.04
C ASP A 258 14.99 12.34 -8.43
N PRO A 259 14.49 11.67 -7.37
CA PRO A 259 13.25 12.05 -6.72
C PRO A 259 13.26 13.48 -6.17
N LYS A 260 14.42 13.98 -5.70
CA LYS A 260 14.51 15.31 -5.08
C LYS A 260 14.39 16.39 -6.13
N THR A 261 15.13 16.26 -7.22
CA THR A 261 15.09 17.21 -8.34
C THR A 261 13.69 17.25 -8.96
N TRP A 262 13.07 16.10 -9.19
CA TRP A 262 11.71 16.03 -9.74
C TRP A 262 10.64 16.56 -8.80
N ALA A 263 10.73 16.28 -7.49
CA ALA A 263 9.81 16.86 -6.52
C ALA A 263 9.91 18.40 -6.51
N ARG A 264 11.13 18.95 -6.59
CA ARG A 264 11.36 20.39 -6.69
C ARG A 264 10.78 20.97 -7.98
N GLN A 265 11.02 20.33 -9.13
CA GLN A 265 10.47 20.74 -10.43
C GLN A 265 8.94 20.70 -10.44
N ARG A 266 8.33 19.62 -9.93
CA ARG A 266 6.87 19.48 -9.83
C ARG A 266 6.26 20.58 -8.96
N ARG A 267 6.89 20.95 -7.85
CA ARG A 267 6.45 22.08 -7.03
C ARG A 267 6.55 23.40 -7.80
N ALA A 268 7.64 23.60 -8.53
CA ALA A 268 7.83 24.81 -9.32
C ALA A 268 6.83 24.91 -10.49
N SER A 269 6.54 23.81 -11.19
CA SER A 269 5.59 23.78 -12.31
C SER A 269 4.13 24.03 -11.90
N LYS A 270 3.81 23.83 -10.61
CA LYS A 270 2.46 24.06 -10.07
C LYS A 270 2.19 25.51 -9.63
N LYS A 271 3.17 26.41 -9.72
CA LYS A 271 2.97 27.83 -9.39
C LYS A 271 2.19 28.55 -10.50
N THR A 272 1.36 29.51 -10.13
CA THR A 272 0.72 30.44 -11.07
C THR A 272 1.79 31.11 -11.95
N ASP A 273 1.56 31.18 -13.26
CA ASP A 273 2.49 31.73 -14.27
C ASP A 273 3.87 31.02 -14.37
N SER A 274 3.97 29.77 -13.91
CA SER A 274 5.21 29.00 -14.02
C SER A 274 5.54 28.64 -15.47
N THR A 275 6.77 28.93 -15.87
CA THR A 275 7.36 28.48 -17.14
C THR A 275 8.08 27.12 -17.01
N VAL A 276 8.10 26.54 -15.81
CA VAL A 276 8.79 25.27 -15.54
C VAL A 276 7.92 24.11 -16.04
N VAL A 277 8.46 23.33 -16.97
CA VAL A 277 7.79 22.14 -17.49
C VAL A 277 7.52 21.15 -16.36
N ASN A 278 6.30 20.63 -16.31
CA ASN A 278 5.94 19.59 -15.34
C ASN A 278 6.77 18.32 -15.61
N PRO A 279 7.60 17.85 -14.66
CA PRO A 279 8.45 16.68 -14.89
C PRO A 279 7.65 15.40 -15.20
N ASP A 280 6.38 15.31 -14.80
CA ASP A 280 5.53 14.16 -15.12
C ASP A 280 5.16 14.11 -16.61
N THR A 281 5.20 15.24 -17.34
CA THR A 281 5.03 15.25 -18.79
C THR A 281 6.28 14.74 -19.50
N LEU A 282 7.46 14.84 -18.89
CA LEU A 282 8.73 14.31 -19.42
C LEU A 282 9.03 12.89 -18.94
N ASP A 283 8.27 12.35 -17.99
CA ASP A 283 8.50 11.02 -17.41
C ASP A 283 8.39 9.92 -18.46
N ALA A 284 9.44 9.09 -18.55
CA ALA A 284 9.50 7.97 -19.46
C ALA A 284 8.70 6.78 -18.94
N LYS A 285 8.68 6.57 -17.62
CA LYS A 285 8.25 5.31 -17.00
C LYS A 285 6.84 4.93 -17.40
N HIS A 286 5.91 5.87 -17.31
CA HIS A 286 4.50 5.59 -17.60
C HIS A 286 4.26 5.29 -19.08
N ARG A 287 4.86 6.07 -20.00
CA ARG A 287 4.73 5.83 -21.44
C ARG A 287 5.41 4.53 -21.86
N VAL A 288 6.65 4.30 -21.42
CA VAL A 288 7.38 3.05 -21.70
C VAL A 288 6.60 1.84 -21.19
N ASN A 289 6.05 1.92 -19.98
CA ASN A 289 5.20 0.85 -19.42
C ASN A 289 3.94 0.61 -20.28
N GLY A 290 3.30 1.66 -20.78
CA GLY A 290 2.14 1.56 -21.68
C GLY A 290 2.50 0.96 -23.04
N GLU A 291 3.58 1.43 -23.68
CA GLU A 291 4.04 0.91 -24.97
C GLU A 291 4.49 -0.56 -24.88
N LEU A 292 5.29 -0.91 -23.86
CA LEU A 292 5.67 -2.30 -23.62
C LEU A 292 4.43 -3.19 -23.41
N ALA A 293 3.43 -2.71 -22.67
CA ALA A 293 2.20 -3.45 -22.44
C ALA A 293 1.38 -3.72 -23.73
N ARG A 294 1.40 -2.78 -24.70
CA ARG A 294 0.81 -3.01 -26.05
C ARG A 294 1.50 -4.15 -26.80
N HIS A 295 2.78 -4.36 -26.53
CA HIS A 295 3.56 -5.49 -27.04
C HIS A 295 3.56 -6.72 -26.12
N ARG A 296 2.60 -6.80 -25.18
CA ARG A 296 2.45 -7.92 -24.21
C ARG A 296 3.65 -8.08 -23.27
N VAL A 297 4.45 -7.02 -23.09
CA VAL A 297 5.58 -6.98 -22.17
C VAL A 297 5.19 -6.21 -20.92
N LEU A 298 5.30 -6.83 -19.76
CA LEU A 298 5.06 -6.15 -18.49
C LEU A 298 6.37 -5.66 -17.87
N ALA A 299 6.46 -4.36 -17.64
CA ALA A 299 7.67 -3.74 -17.12
C ALA A 299 7.68 -3.63 -15.59
N GLN A 300 8.87 -3.79 -15.02
CA GLN A 300 9.24 -3.45 -13.66
C GLN A 300 10.47 -2.53 -13.67
N PHE A 301 10.33 -1.35 -13.08
CA PHE A 301 11.39 -0.35 -13.06
C PHE A 301 12.20 -0.42 -11.77
N LEU A 302 13.52 -0.50 -11.92
CA LEU A 302 14.48 -0.29 -10.85
C LEU A 302 14.48 1.19 -10.45
N THR A 303 14.37 1.44 -9.15
CA THR A 303 14.73 2.73 -8.58
C THR A 303 16.25 2.83 -8.48
N LEU A 304 16.82 4.03 -8.62
CA LEU A 304 18.25 4.27 -8.44
C LEU A 304 18.81 3.60 -7.19
N TYR A 305 20.04 3.08 -7.32
CA TYR A 305 20.78 2.47 -6.25
C TYR A 305 20.94 3.48 -5.12
N LYS A 306 20.60 3.04 -3.92
CA LYS A 306 20.89 3.77 -2.69
C LYS A 306 21.55 2.76 -1.75
N PRO A 307 22.82 2.95 -1.39
CA PRO A 307 23.49 2.02 -0.51
C PRO A 307 22.73 1.91 0.81
N GLY A 308 22.39 0.68 1.20
CA GLY A 308 21.82 0.39 2.51
C GLY A 308 22.82 0.69 3.61
N ARG A 309 22.33 1.03 4.82
CA ARG A 309 23.20 1.11 6.00
C ARG A 309 23.53 -0.33 6.43
N ARG A 310 24.80 -0.74 6.36
CA ARG A 310 25.26 -2.02 6.92
C ARG A 310 24.95 -2.05 8.41
N ASN A 311 24.39 -3.15 8.91
CA ASN A 311 24.16 -3.30 10.35
C ASN A 311 25.52 -3.56 11.02
N PRO A 312 26.05 -2.62 11.83
CA PRO A 312 27.37 -2.77 12.44
C PRO A 312 27.43 -3.90 13.47
N ARG A 313 26.27 -4.41 13.92
CA ARG A 313 26.17 -5.51 14.89
C ARG A 313 26.13 -6.90 14.25
N LYS A 314 26.07 -7.00 12.92
CA LYS A 314 26.06 -8.32 12.25
C LYS A 314 27.48 -8.87 12.27
N LYS A 315 27.70 -9.98 12.99
CA LYS A 315 28.99 -10.67 13.05
C LYS A 315 29.45 -11.02 11.64
N GLU A 316 30.75 -10.82 11.38
CA GLU A 316 31.36 -11.33 10.15
C GLU A 316 31.31 -12.85 10.17
N ARG A 317 30.88 -13.41 9.04
CA ARG A 317 30.77 -14.84 8.81
C ARG A 317 31.75 -15.17 7.69
N GLU A 318 32.43 -16.30 7.79
CA GLU A 318 33.22 -16.84 6.68
C GLU A 318 32.28 -17.19 5.51
N LEU A 319 32.55 -16.57 4.36
CA LEU A 319 31.81 -16.79 3.12
C LEU A 319 32.65 -17.70 2.24
N ASN A 320 32.09 -18.86 1.88
CA ASN A 320 32.86 -19.95 1.25
C ASN A 320 32.40 -20.26 -0.17
N THR A 321 31.39 -19.53 -0.67
CA THR A 321 30.83 -19.74 -2.01
C THR A 321 30.70 -18.41 -2.76
N ASP A 322 30.83 -18.46 -4.09
CA ASP A 322 30.68 -17.27 -4.95
C ASP A 322 29.29 -16.63 -4.80
N LEU A 323 28.26 -17.44 -4.56
CA LEU A 323 26.91 -16.96 -4.30
C LEU A 323 26.80 -16.18 -3.00
N GLU A 324 27.48 -16.64 -1.94
CA GLU A 324 27.51 -15.93 -0.64
C GLU A 324 28.25 -14.60 -0.75
N LEU A 325 29.35 -14.55 -1.51
CA LEU A 325 30.09 -13.32 -1.80
C LEU A 325 29.23 -12.33 -2.58
N LEU A 326 28.56 -12.78 -3.63
CA LEU A 326 27.63 -11.96 -4.43
C LEU A 326 26.44 -11.46 -3.58
N GLY A 327 25.93 -12.31 -2.68
CA GLY A 327 24.87 -11.92 -1.74
C GLY A 327 25.32 -10.83 -0.77
N LEU A 328 26.57 -10.89 -0.29
CA LEU A 328 27.13 -9.85 0.58
C LEU A 328 27.27 -8.52 -0.16
N GLU A 329 27.76 -8.54 -1.41
CA GLU A 329 27.85 -7.34 -2.26
C GLU A 329 26.47 -6.69 -2.43
N LEU A 330 25.44 -7.50 -2.63
CA LEU A 330 24.08 -7.04 -2.88
C LEU A 330 23.25 -6.80 -1.61
N GLN A 331 23.73 -7.13 -0.41
CA GLN A 331 22.92 -7.08 0.83
C GLN A 331 22.21 -5.73 1.06
N GLY A 332 22.86 -4.61 0.73
CA GLY A 332 22.31 -3.26 0.86
C GLY A 332 21.30 -2.87 -0.23
N HIS A 333 21.10 -3.73 -1.23
CA HIS A 333 20.39 -3.46 -2.47
C HIS A 333 18.90 -3.84 -2.38
N HIS A 334 18.23 -3.48 -1.28
CA HIS A 334 16.83 -3.85 -1.01
C HIS A 334 15.88 -3.53 -2.19
N ARG A 335 16.08 -2.39 -2.86
CA ARG A 335 15.27 -1.94 -4.01
C ARG A 335 15.34 -2.88 -5.21
N GLY A 336 16.53 -3.40 -5.53
CA GLY A 336 16.71 -4.36 -6.63
C GLY A 336 16.16 -5.74 -6.29
N HIS A 337 16.36 -6.21 -5.06
CA HIS A 337 15.75 -7.48 -4.64
C HIS A 337 14.23 -7.44 -4.72
N MET A 338 13.61 -6.33 -4.30
CA MET A 338 12.17 -6.16 -4.43
C MET A 338 11.72 -6.07 -5.89
N ALA A 339 12.49 -5.43 -6.78
CA ALA A 339 12.14 -5.39 -8.20
C ALA A 339 12.19 -6.78 -8.86
N VAL A 340 13.22 -7.60 -8.58
CA VAL A 340 13.29 -8.97 -9.09
C VAL A 340 12.18 -9.85 -8.51
N ALA A 341 11.87 -9.70 -7.21
CA ALA A 341 10.74 -10.41 -6.61
C ALA A 341 9.39 -9.98 -7.22
N ASP A 342 9.23 -8.69 -7.54
CA ASP A 342 8.03 -8.14 -8.14
C ASP A 342 7.81 -8.63 -9.59
N LEU A 343 8.86 -9.03 -10.32
CA LEU A 343 8.70 -9.70 -11.62
C LEU A 343 7.86 -10.98 -11.50
N SER A 344 8.02 -11.75 -10.43
CA SER A 344 7.17 -12.93 -10.17
C SER A 344 5.70 -12.53 -9.99
N ARG A 345 5.42 -11.38 -9.34
CA ARG A 345 4.05 -10.84 -9.19
C ARG A 345 3.45 -10.49 -10.53
N VAL A 346 4.22 -9.77 -11.32
CA VAL A 346 3.83 -9.29 -12.64
C VAL A 346 3.54 -10.48 -13.56
N ALA A 347 4.32 -11.56 -13.43
CA ALA A 347 4.08 -12.83 -14.09
C ALA A 347 2.92 -13.65 -13.49
N GLY A 348 2.27 -13.20 -12.41
CA GLY A 348 1.14 -13.91 -11.80
C GLY A 348 1.50 -15.21 -11.08
N LEU A 349 2.77 -15.39 -10.69
CA LEU A 349 3.25 -16.60 -10.02
C LEU A 349 2.83 -16.60 -8.55
N VAL A 350 2.30 -17.72 -8.06
CA VAL A 350 1.90 -17.87 -6.67
C VAL A 350 2.45 -19.19 -6.12
N HIS A 351 3.22 -19.08 -5.04
CA HIS A 351 3.91 -20.22 -4.45
C HIS A 351 2.94 -21.14 -3.65
N PRO A 352 3.05 -22.48 -3.73
CA PRO A 352 2.22 -23.45 -3.00
C PRO A 352 2.25 -23.33 -1.47
N ARG A 353 3.21 -22.58 -0.92
CA ARG A 353 3.27 -22.24 0.52
C ARG A 353 1.96 -21.60 1.01
N LEU A 354 1.27 -20.88 0.13
CA LEU A 354 -0.02 -20.26 0.44
C LEU A 354 -1.07 -21.32 0.79
N THR A 355 -1.15 -22.43 0.05
CA THR A 355 -2.07 -23.56 0.32
C THR A 355 -1.83 -24.11 1.73
N LYS A 356 -0.56 -24.39 2.05
CA LYS A 356 -0.16 -24.91 3.36
C LYS A 356 -0.50 -23.94 4.49
N ALA A 357 -0.38 -22.64 4.23
CA ALA A 357 -0.71 -21.61 5.22
C ALA A 357 -2.22 -21.52 5.48
N LEU A 358 -3.04 -21.47 4.42
CA LEU A 358 -4.50 -21.34 4.52
C LEU A 358 -5.12 -22.54 5.25
N ALA A 359 -4.63 -23.75 4.97
CA ALA A 359 -5.10 -24.98 5.58
C ALA A 359 -4.51 -25.26 6.97
N SER A 360 -3.61 -24.43 7.51
CA SER A 360 -2.90 -24.73 8.76
C SER A 360 -3.82 -24.69 10.00
N GLY A 361 -3.62 -25.62 10.94
CA GLY A 361 -4.32 -25.65 12.23
C GLY A 361 -5.81 -26.05 12.18
N PRO A 362 -6.51 -26.00 13.32
CA PRO A 362 -7.92 -26.41 13.44
C PRO A 362 -8.88 -25.46 12.73
N ASN A 363 -8.67 -24.14 12.84
CA ASN A 363 -9.47 -23.11 12.17
C ASN A 363 -8.96 -22.78 10.76
N GLY A 364 -8.22 -23.69 10.13
CA GLY A 364 -7.70 -23.53 8.78
C GLY A 364 -8.74 -23.91 7.73
N LEU A 365 -8.81 -23.15 6.64
CA LEU A 365 -9.70 -23.45 5.52
C LEU A 365 -9.15 -24.67 4.76
N LYS A 366 -9.81 -25.82 4.91
CA LYS A 366 -9.39 -27.09 4.30
C LYS A 366 -9.88 -27.26 2.87
N GLU A 367 -11.02 -26.64 2.56
CA GLU A 367 -11.62 -26.68 1.23
C GLU A 367 -10.82 -25.80 0.25
N PRO A 368 -10.59 -26.26 -0.99
CA PRO A 368 -9.91 -25.47 -2.01
C PRO A 368 -10.87 -24.43 -2.63
N LEU A 369 -11.16 -23.37 -1.87
CA LEU A 369 -12.01 -22.26 -2.33
C LEU A 369 -11.22 -21.25 -3.17
N VAL A 370 -11.91 -20.58 -4.08
CA VAL A 370 -11.36 -19.44 -4.81
C VAL A 370 -11.31 -18.20 -3.91
N HIS A 371 -10.22 -17.44 -3.95
CA HIS A 371 -10.09 -16.19 -3.20
C HIS A 371 -10.13 -14.99 -4.15
N VAL A 372 -11.18 -14.17 -4.06
CA VAL A 372 -11.43 -13.04 -4.96
C VAL A 372 -11.26 -11.71 -4.24
N GLY A 373 -10.47 -10.80 -4.78
CA GLY A 373 -10.24 -9.46 -4.23
C GLY A 373 -10.90 -8.41 -5.11
N LEU A 374 -11.76 -7.58 -4.51
CA LEU A 374 -12.35 -6.39 -5.10
C LEU A 374 -11.66 -5.16 -4.53
N HIS A 375 -11.00 -4.40 -5.41
CA HIS A 375 -10.42 -3.10 -5.10
C HIS A 375 -11.20 -1.99 -5.81
N LEU A 376 -11.47 -0.91 -5.09
CA LEU A 376 -12.16 0.28 -5.57
C LEU A 376 -11.34 1.54 -5.22
N ARG A 377 -11.26 2.48 -6.16
CA ARG A 377 -10.57 3.76 -5.98
C ARG A 377 -11.29 4.87 -6.74
N GLN A 378 -11.39 6.06 -6.15
CA GLN A 378 -11.79 7.27 -6.88
C GLN A 378 -10.70 7.70 -7.87
N GLN A 379 -11.09 7.91 -9.12
CA GLN A 379 -10.27 8.46 -10.20
C GLN A 379 -10.52 9.96 -10.29
N ARG A 380 -9.60 10.75 -9.73
CA ARG A 380 -9.63 12.21 -9.72
C ARG A 380 -8.78 12.70 -10.90
N GLY A 381 -9.34 12.81 -12.10
CA GLY A 381 -8.60 13.15 -13.33
C GLY A 381 -7.95 14.55 -13.32
N GLU A 382 -7.18 14.88 -14.38
CA GLU A 382 -6.45 16.16 -14.52
C GLU A 382 -7.37 17.39 -14.60
N ARG A 383 -8.59 17.23 -15.14
CA ARG A 383 -9.59 18.31 -15.29
C ARG A 383 -10.58 18.30 -14.13
N HIS A 384 -10.13 18.61 -12.91
CA HIS A 384 -11.06 19.06 -11.86
C HIS A 384 -11.47 20.52 -12.12
N VAL A 385 -12.09 20.75 -13.28
CA VAL A 385 -12.73 22.04 -13.61
C VAL A 385 -14.23 21.82 -13.42
N GLY A 386 -14.71 22.06 -12.19
CA GLY A 386 -16.13 22.26 -11.90
C GLY A 386 -17.04 21.02 -11.84
N THR A 387 -17.66 20.82 -10.68
CA THR A 387 -18.95 20.14 -10.42
C THR A 387 -19.13 18.62 -10.66
N ASP A 388 -18.31 17.92 -11.43
CA ASP A 388 -18.55 16.49 -11.70
C ASP A 388 -17.87 15.54 -10.67
N GLU A 389 -18.63 14.59 -10.11
CA GLU A 389 -18.11 13.60 -9.17
C GLU A 389 -17.12 12.62 -9.84
N PRO A 390 -15.97 12.31 -9.19
CA PRO A 390 -14.95 11.44 -9.75
C PRO A 390 -15.45 10.00 -9.96
N LYS A 391 -15.05 9.38 -11.07
CA LYS A 391 -15.39 7.99 -11.38
C LYS A 391 -14.75 7.02 -10.38
N LEU A 392 -15.37 5.86 -10.19
CA LEU A 392 -14.76 4.74 -9.48
C LEU A 392 -14.05 3.80 -10.46
N MET A 393 -12.73 3.69 -10.30
CA MET A 393 -11.94 2.61 -10.87
C MET A 393 -12.11 1.38 -9.98
N TRP A 394 -12.20 0.20 -10.59
CA TRP A 394 -12.29 -1.06 -9.88
C TRP A 394 -11.44 -2.15 -10.54
N THR A 395 -10.90 -3.05 -9.72
CA THR A 395 -10.23 -4.27 -10.19
C THR A 395 -10.77 -5.48 -9.44
N LEU A 396 -10.91 -6.60 -10.16
CA LEU A 396 -11.20 -7.92 -9.60
C LEU A 396 -10.05 -8.87 -9.93
N VAL A 397 -9.50 -9.51 -8.91
CA VAL A 397 -8.43 -10.51 -9.04
C VAL A 397 -8.81 -11.76 -8.25
N ALA A 398 -8.65 -12.94 -8.84
CA ALA A 398 -8.97 -14.22 -8.23
C ALA A 398 -7.73 -15.13 -8.14
N LEU A 399 -7.53 -15.77 -6.99
CA LEU A 399 -6.62 -16.89 -6.80
C LEU A 399 -7.43 -18.17 -6.84
N VAL A 400 -7.30 -18.94 -7.92
CA VAL A 400 -8.05 -20.17 -8.17
C VAL A 400 -7.15 -21.37 -7.87
N PRO A 401 -7.54 -22.28 -6.95
CA PRO A 401 -6.80 -23.51 -6.70
C PRO A 401 -6.66 -24.37 -7.96
N HIS A 402 -5.44 -24.84 -8.23
CA HIS A 402 -5.11 -25.73 -9.33
C HIS A 402 -4.22 -26.87 -8.82
N GLY A 403 -4.85 -27.88 -8.20
CA GLY A 403 -4.14 -28.88 -7.41
C GLY A 403 -3.43 -28.21 -6.22
N PRO A 404 -2.13 -28.47 -5.96
CA PRO A 404 -1.38 -27.76 -4.92
C PRO A 404 -0.95 -26.34 -5.34
N TYR A 405 -1.10 -26.00 -6.62
CA TYR A 405 -0.71 -24.73 -7.22
C TYR A 405 -1.89 -23.76 -7.33
N TRP A 406 -1.62 -22.58 -7.86
CA TRP A 406 -2.59 -21.51 -7.96
C TRP A 406 -2.58 -20.90 -9.36
N ARG A 407 -3.78 -20.74 -9.92
CA ARG A 407 -4.00 -19.93 -11.11
C ARG A 407 -4.45 -18.54 -10.68
N THR A 408 -3.68 -17.53 -11.06
CA THR A 408 -4.02 -16.13 -10.79
C THR A 408 -4.80 -15.57 -11.98
N LEU A 409 -6.04 -15.15 -11.76
CA LEU A 409 -6.91 -14.54 -12.77
C LEU A 409 -7.16 -13.08 -12.44
N ALA A 410 -7.40 -12.24 -13.45
CA ALA A 410 -7.99 -10.93 -13.27
C ALA A 410 -9.10 -10.71 -14.28
N TYR A 411 -10.13 -9.97 -13.85
CA TYR A 411 -11.23 -9.59 -14.72
C TYR A 411 -10.84 -8.35 -15.52
N LEU A 412 -11.01 -8.43 -16.83
CA LEU A 412 -10.86 -7.30 -17.73
C LEU A 412 -12.26 -6.83 -18.15
N PRO A 413 -12.69 -5.65 -17.71
CA PRO A 413 -13.93 -5.05 -18.19
C PRO A 413 -13.91 -4.87 -19.71
N ALA A 414 -15.08 -4.95 -20.34
CA ALA A 414 -15.20 -4.67 -21.77
C ALA A 414 -14.85 -3.20 -22.06
N GLU A 415 -14.21 -2.95 -23.21
CA GLU A 415 -13.94 -1.58 -23.69
C GLU A 415 -15.22 -0.88 -24.17
N HIS A 416 -16.15 -1.66 -24.74
CA HIS A 416 -17.39 -1.19 -25.35
C HIS A 416 -18.61 -1.88 -24.68
N ALA A 417 -19.82 -1.62 -25.19
CA ALA A 417 -21.02 -2.34 -24.76
C ALA A 417 -20.87 -3.85 -25.05
N GLY A 418 -20.53 -4.63 -24.02
CA GLY A 418 -20.33 -6.07 -24.09
C GLY A 418 -19.89 -6.65 -22.74
N PRO A 419 -19.87 -7.99 -22.59
CA PRO A 419 -19.39 -8.63 -21.37
C PRO A 419 -17.86 -8.55 -21.28
N GLY A 420 -17.34 -8.27 -20.08
CA GLY A 420 -15.91 -8.44 -19.81
C GLY A 420 -15.53 -9.91 -19.72
N THR A 421 -14.27 -10.20 -19.42
CA THR A 421 -13.79 -11.60 -19.33
C THR A 421 -12.70 -11.76 -18.29
N TRP A 422 -12.67 -12.93 -17.65
CA TRP A 422 -11.52 -13.34 -16.86
C TRP A 422 -10.39 -13.83 -17.78
N ARG A 423 -9.16 -13.42 -17.47
CA ARG A 423 -7.92 -13.88 -18.11
C ARG A 423 -6.89 -14.21 -17.03
N ASP A 424 -5.80 -14.90 -17.38
CA ASP A 424 -4.67 -14.98 -16.46
C ASP A 424 -4.17 -13.57 -16.12
N TYR A 425 -3.65 -13.42 -14.90
CA TYR A 425 -3.34 -12.11 -14.33
C TYR A 425 -2.41 -11.29 -15.22
N ALA A 426 -1.37 -11.90 -15.78
CA ALA A 426 -0.43 -11.18 -16.63
C ALA A 426 -1.08 -10.71 -17.94
N THR A 427 -1.89 -11.56 -18.59
CA THR A 427 -2.62 -11.17 -19.80
C THR A 427 -3.60 -10.03 -19.55
N ALA A 428 -4.40 -10.13 -18.48
CA ALA A 428 -5.28 -9.04 -18.07
C ALA A 428 -4.49 -7.75 -17.76
N ASN A 429 -3.34 -7.86 -17.09
CA ASN A 429 -2.54 -6.71 -16.68
C ASN A 429 -1.93 -5.96 -17.86
N HIS A 430 -1.37 -6.65 -18.86
CA HIS A 430 -0.82 -5.94 -20.02
C HIS A 430 -1.93 -5.36 -20.90
N GLN A 431 -3.08 -6.02 -21.04
CA GLN A 431 -4.23 -5.45 -21.75
C GLN A 431 -4.81 -4.24 -21.01
N PHE A 432 -4.90 -4.30 -19.69
CA PHE A 432 -5.33 -3.18 -18.86
C PHE A 432 -4.39 -1.98 -19.01
N ARG A 433 -3.07 -2.17 -18.89
CA ARG A 433 -2.07 -1.10 -19.04
C ARG A 433 -1.94 -0.54 -20.46
N ALA A 434 -2.31 -1.31 -21.47
CA ALA A 434 -2.26 -0.89 -22.87
C ALA A 434 -3.39 0.08 -23.25
N ARG A 435 -4.44 0.15 -22.42
CA ARG A 435 -5.67 0.93 -22.63
C ARG A 435 -5.66 2.18 -21.75
N PRO A 436 -6.39 3.24 -22.12
CA PRO A 436 -6.65 4.34 -21.22
C PRO A 436 -7.59 3.91 -20.08
N LEU A 437 -7.47 4.56 -18.91
CA LEU A 437 -8.47 4.45 -17.85
C LEU A 437 -9.77 5.10 -18.33
N PRO A 438 -10.92 4.53 -17.99
CA PRO A 438 -12.17 4.97 -18.58
C PRO A 438 -12.62 6.30 -17.96
N GLU A 439 -12.88 7.34 -18.75
CA GLU A 439 -13.33 8.67 -18.28
C GLU A 439 -14.85 8.73 -17.98
N GLY A 440 -15.32 9.84 -17.39
CA GLY A 440 -16.74 10.15 -17.17
C GLY A 440 -17.21 10.22 -15.71
N ARG A 441 -18.53 10.43 -15.50
CA ARG A 441 -19.16 10.58 -14.18
C ARG A 441 -19.25 9.27 -13.40
N ARG A 442 -19.31 9.38 -12.07
CA ARG A 442 -19.63 8.28 -11.15
C ARG A 442 -20.96 7.59 -11.54
N ARG A 443 -20.98 6.25 -11.58
CA ARG A 443 -22.14 5.42 -11.96
C ARG A 443 -22.36 4.29 -10.95
N ASP A 444 -22.65 4.67 -9.71
CA ASP A 444 -22.77 3.74 -8.59
C ASP A 444 -23.89 2.72 -8.77
N ASP A 445 -24.97 3.06 -9.46
CA ASP A 445 -26.12 2.15 -9.61
C ASP A 445 -25.84 0.99 -10.57
N LEU A 446 -24.96 1.17 -11.55
CA LEU A 446 -24.59 0.13 -12.52
C LEU A 446 -23.43 -0.74 -12.05
N LEU A 447 -22.56 -0.19 -11.21
CA LEU A 447 -21.34 -0.87 -10.77
C LEU A 447 -21.61 -2.21 -10.05
N PRO A 448 -22.56 -2.32 -9.09
CA PRO A 448 -22.93 -3.60 -8.50
C PRO A 448 -23.33 -4.64 -9.53
N ARG A 449 -24.10 -4.27 -10.56
CA ARG A 449 -24.53 -5.21 -11.61
C ARG A 449 -23.35 -5.69 -12.46
N HIS A 450 -22.42 -4.80 -12.81
CA HIS A 450 -21.21 -5.20 -13.54
C HIS A 450 -20.31 -6.12 -12.73
N ILE A 451 -20.19 -5.88 -11.42
CA ILE A 451 -19.42 -6.73 -10.52
C ILE A 451 -20.10 -8.09 -10.35
N ASP A 452 -21.42 -8.12 -10.15
CA ASP A 452 -22.16 -9.37 -10.00
C ASP A 452 -22.11 -10.21 -11.28
N HIS A 453 -22.16 -9.58 -12.47
CA HIS A 453 -21.92 -10.27 -13.74
C HIS A 453 -20.50 -10.87 -13.81
N ALA A 454 -19.48 -10.11 -13.43
CA ALA A 454 -18.10 -10.62 -13.39
C ALA A 454 -17.95 -11.80 -12.41
N LEU A 455 -18.60 -11.75 -11.25
CA LEU A 455 -18.60 -12.82 -10.26
C LEU A 455 -19.37 -14.06 -10.75
N TYR A 456 -20.48 -13.88 -11.46
CA TYR A 456 -21.20 -14.97 -12.12
C TYR A 456 -20.30 -15.68 -13.16
N ASP A 457 -19.61 -14.89 -13.99
CA ASP A 457 -18.71 -15.44 -15.02
C ASP A 457 -17.51 -16.18 -14.43
N LEU A 458 -17.04 -15.81 -13.24
CA LEU A 458 -15.93 -16.50 -12.57
C LEU A 458 -16.20 -18.00 -12.42
N GLY A 459 -17.45 -18.40 -12.19
CA GLY A 459 -17.83 -19.81 -12.07
C GLY A 459 -17.49 -20.65 -13.30
N ARG A 460 -17.43 -20.05 -14.50
CA ARG A 460 -16.99 -20.73 -15.74
C ARG A 460 -15.49 -20.97 -15.78
N HIS A 461 -14.70 -20.15 -15.08
CA HIS A 461 -13.24 -20.20 -15.08
C HIS A 461 -12.65 -20.96 -13.89
N ALA A 462 -13.30 -20.91 -12.73
CA ALA A 462 -12.89 -21.62 -11.53
C ALA A 462 -13.57 -23.00 -11.37
N GLY A 463 -14.68 -23.23 -12.08
CA GLY A 463 -15.51 -24.41 -11.87
C GLY A 463 -16.58 -24.12 -10.80
N ARG A 464 -17.84 -24.34 -11.18
CA ARG A 464 -19.02 -23.97 -10.37
C ARG A 464 -19.06 -24.65 -8.99
N SER A 465 -18.43 -25.82 -8.84
CA SER A 465 -18.42 -26.58 -7.58
C SER A 465 -17.40 -26.08 -6.54
N GLN A 466 -16.42 -25.25 -6.91
CA GLN A 466 -15.39 -24.80 -5.96
C GLN A 466 -15.88 -23.73 -4.97
N GLY A 467 -16.86 -22.90 -5.35
CA GLY A 467 -17.26 -21.73 -4.55
C GLY A 467 -16.13 -20.69 -4.39
N TYR A 468 -16.45 -19.53 -3.80
CA TYR A 468 -15.46 -18.45 -3.64
C TYR A 468 -15.69 -17.58 -2.40
N ILE A 469 -14.60 -17.00 -1.87
CA ILE A 469 -14.60 -15.97 -0.82
C ILE A 469 -14.27 -14.63 -1.48
N LEU A 470 -15.07 -13.60 -1.18
CA LEU A 470 -14.87 -12.25 -1.68
C LEU A 470 -14.28 -11.34 -0.59
N TYR A 471 -13.11 -10.78 -0.85
CA TYR A 471 -12.46 -9.75 -0.03
C TYR A 471 -12.70 -8.38 -0.67
N VAL A 472 -13.16 -7.39 0.08
CA VAL A 472 -13.47 -6.04 -0.43
C VAL A 472 -12.61 -4.99 0.26
N SER A 473 -11.96 -4.11 -0.50
CA SER A 473 -11.24 -2.97 0.06
C SER A 473 -12.23 -1.94 0.63
N GLY A 474 -12.16 -1.73 1.94
CA GLY A 474 -13.22 -1.06 2.69
C GLY A 474 -13.25 0.47 2.63
N ALA A 475 -12.31 1.15 1.97
CA ALA A 475 -12.28 2.62 1.96
C ALA A 475 -13.40 3.22 1.10
N GLU A 476 -13.44 2.89 -0.19
CA GLU A 476 -14.41 3.47 -1.14
C GLU A 476 -15.70 2.64 -1.26
N ALA A 477 -15.65 1.35 -0.90
CA ALA A 477 -16.76 0.43 -1.12
C ALA A 477 -17.97 0.66 -0.18
N ARG A 478 -17.80 1.34 0.97
CA ARG A 478 -18.84 1.51 2.01
C ARG A 478 -20.09 2.25 1.53
N SER A 479 -19.94 3.10 0.51
CA SER A 479 -21.04 3.89 -0.07
C SER A 479 -21.87 3.11 -1.09
N ILE A 480 -21.34 2.00 -1.61
CA ILE A 480 -21.89 1.26 -2.74
C ILE A 480 -22.81 0.12 -2.27
N TRP A 481 -22.40 -0.61 -1.23
CA TRP A 481 -23.19 -1.70 -0.64
C TRP A 481 -23.54 -1.39 0.81
N PRO A 482 -24.84 -1.42 1.20
CA PRO A 482 -25.28 -1.05 2.53
C PRO A 482 -24.54 -1.77 3.67
N LEU A 483 -24.35 -3.10 3.60
CA LEU A 483 -23.71 -3.87 4.69
C LEU A 483 -22.21 -3.68 4.80
N LEU A 484 -21.56 -3.05 3.81
CA LEU A 484 -20.16 -2.66 3.96
C LEU A 484 -19.99 -1.46 4.90
N ALA A 485 -21.04 -0.70 5.19
CA ALA A 485 -21.00 0.44 6.11
C ALA A 485 -21.32 0.04 7.57
N ASN A 486 -20.52 0.50 8.53
CA ASN A 486 -20.67 0.16 9.95
C ASN A 486 -22.09 0.43 10.49
N LYS A 487 -22.74 1.52 10.06
CA LYS A 487 -24.09 1.90 10.49
C LYS A 487 -25.20 0.91 10.12
N ASN A 488 -24.92 -0.03 9.22
CA ASN A 488 -25.87 -1.03 8.75
C ASN A 488 -25.50 -2.45 9.19
N LEU A 489 -24.42 -2.63 9.97
CA LEU A 489 -24.07 -3.94 10.51
C LEU A 489 -25.24 -4.47 11.35
N GLY A 490 -25.51 -5.78 11.25
CA GLY A 490 -26.65 -6.43 11.91
C GLY A 490 -27.97 -6.36 11.14
N LYS A 491 -28.08 -5.54 10.09
CA LYS A 491 -29.26 -5.58 9.20
C LYS A 491 -29.25 -6.87 8.37
N ARG A 492 -30.44 -7.44 8.14
CA ARG A 492 -30.62 -8.63 7.31
C ARG A 492 -31.10 -8.23 5.91
N PRO A 493 -30.50 -8.76 4.84
CA PRO A 493 -31.04 -8.62 3.49
C PRO A 493 -32.40 -9.31 3.37
N ASP A 494 -33.22 -8.85 2.43
CA ASP A 494 -34.43 -9.57 2.01
C ASP A 494 -34.10 -10.83 1.18
N ALA A 495 -35.14 -11.54 0.73
CA ALA A 495 -34.99 -12.75 -0.09
C ALA A 495 -34.24 -12.49 -1.42
N ALA A 496 -34.35 -11.27 -1.97
CA ALA A 496 -33.65 -10.85 -3.17
C ALA A 496 -32.19 -10.38 -2.89
N GLY A 497 -31.74 -10.43 -1.63
CA GLY A 497 -30.40 -10.01 -1.24
C GLY A 497 -30.24 -8.49 -1.17
N LEU A 498 -31.34 -7.75 -0.99
CA LEU A 498 -31.36 -6.29 -0.98
C LEU A 498 -31.56 -5.71 0.43
N ILE A 499 -31.08 -4.50 0.64
CA ILE A 499 -31.41 -3.63 1.77
C ILE A 499 -31.79 -2.27 1.20
N ASN A 500 -32.99 -1.79 1.52
CA ASN A 500 -33.54 -0.53 1.01
C ASN A 500 -33.48 -0.45 -0.54
N GLY A 501 -33.85 -1.54 -1.23
CA GLY A 501 -33.85 -1.63 -2.69
C GLY A 501 -32.46 -1.70 -3.35
N ARG A 502 -31.38 -1.76 -2.58
CA ARG A 502 -30.00 -1.86 -3.08
C ARG A 502 -29.36 -3.21 -2.73
N PRO A 503 -28.49 -3.78 -3.58
CA PRO A 503 -27.75 -5.01 -3.26
C PRO A 503 -27.02 -4.87 -1.93
N ALA A 504 -27.29 -5.78 -0.99
CA ALA A 504 -26.78 -5.65 0.38
C ALA A 504 -25.25 -5.79 0.46
N LEU A 505 -24.69 -6.69 -0.35
CA LEU A 505 -23.27 -7.01 -0.52
C LEU A 505 -22.98 -7.34 -2.00
N PRO A 506 -21.72 -7.29 -2.46
CA PRO A 506 -21.39 -7.72 -3.81
C PRO A 506 -21.67 -9.22 -4.00
N GLY A 507 -22.23 -9.58 -5.15
CA GLY A 507 -22.66 -10.93 -5.50
C GLY A 507 -24.04 -11.34 -4.97
N PHE A 508 -24.72 -10.50 -4.16
CA PHE A 508 -25.97 -10.90 -3.52
C PHE A 508 -27.19 -10.84 -4.45
N THR A 509 -27.07 -10.23 -5.63
CA THR A 509 -28.11 -10.33 -6.67
C THR A 509 -28.07 -11.65 -7.43
N LEU A 510 -27.01 -12.45 -7.24
CA LEU A 510 -26.88 -13.78 -7.82
C LEU A 510 -27.76 -14.81 -7.08
N ALA A 511 -28.05 -15.91 -7.79
CA ALA A 511 -28.73 -17.06 -7.21
C ALA A 511 -27.93 -17.63 -6.02
N PRO A 512 -28.58 -18.20 -4.98
CA PRO A 512 -27.90 -18.62 -3.75
C PRO A 512 -26.70 -19.56 -3.94
N ASP A 513 -26.75 -20.46 -4.93
CA ASP A 513 -25.67 -21.39 -5.30
C ASP A 513 -24.48 -20.71 -5.98
N GLN A 514 -24.66 -19.46 -6.42
CA GLN A 514 -23.66 -18.64 -7.11
C GLN A 514 -23.17 -17.47 -6.27
N ARG A 515 -23.72 -17.27 -5.07
CA ARG A 515 -23.29 -16.22 -4.14
C ARG A 515 -21.90 -16.52 -3.59
N PRO A 516 -21.15 -15.48 -3.16
CA PRO A 516 -19.92 -15.69 -2.41
C PRO A 516 -20.23 -16.49 -1.15
N ARG A 517 -19.41 -17.51 -0.85
CA ARG A 517 -19.53 -18.27 0.39
C ARG A 517 -19.25 -17.41 1.61
N ALA A 518 -18.33 -16.46 1.47
CA ALA A 518 -18.10 -15.43 2.47
C ALA A 518 -17.76 -14.08 1.82
N VAL A 519 -18.15 -13.00 2.49
CA VAL A 519 -17.79 -11.63 2.12
C VAL A 519 -17.06 -10.98 3.29
N ILE A 520 -15.84 -10.55 3.05
CA ILE A 520 -14.93 -10.03 4.08
C ILE A 520 -14.51 -8.63 3.67
N ARG A 521 -14.84 -7.63 4.50
CA ARG A 521 -14.34 -6.27 4.32
C ARG A 521 -12.99 -6.14 5.00
N VAL A 522 -12.01 -5.58 4.29
CA VAL A 522 -10.69 -5.28 4.86
C VAL A 522 -10.41 -3.79 4.73
N THR A 523 -10.13 -3.14 5.86
CA THR A 523 -9.74 -1.73 5.92
C THR A 523 -8.36 -1.64 6.56
N SER A 524 -7.40 -0.99 5.90
CA SER A 524 -6.04 -0.81 6.44
C SER A 524 -5.58 0.62 6.28
N GLY A 525 -4.82 1.11 7.27
CA GLY A 525 -4.04 2.35 7.15
C GLY A 525 -4.85 3.65 7.01
N SER A 526 -6.17 3.62 7.23
CA SER A 526 -7.02 4.80 7.18
C SER A 526 -7.13 5.50 8.53
N ASP A 527 -7.54 6.76 8.54
CA ASP A 527 -8.04 7.49 9.73
C ASP A 527 -9.16 6.75 10.48
N ASN A 528 -9.77 5.78 9.81
CA ASN A 528 -10.92 5.02 10.29
C ASN A 528 -10.56 3.68 10.97
N VAL A 529 -9.28 3.32 11.12
CA VAL A 529 -8.87 2.09 11.85
C VAL A 529 -8.19 2.48 13.16
N ALA A 530 -8.73 1.99 14.28
CA ALA A 530 -8.13 2.17 15.59
C ALA A 530 -6.73 1.55 15.64
N ARG A 531 -5.75 2.28 16.18
CA ARG A 531 -4.38 1.77 16.35
C ARG A 531 -4.25 1.08 17.70
N PRO A 532 -3.59 -0.09 17.77
CA PRO A 532 -3.23 -0.70 19.04
C PRO A 532 -2.35 0.24 19.86
N ALA A 533 -2.74 0.55 21.09
CA ALA A 533 -2.01 1.46 21.98
C ALA A 533 -1.49 0.73 23.22
N LEU A 534 -2.39 0.09 23.98
CA LEU A 534 -2.05 -0.75 25.12
C LEU A 534 -1.97 -2.21 24.66
N ILE A 535 -0.96 -2.93 25.13
CA ILE A 535 -0.75 -4.35 24.82
C ILE A 535 -0.56 -5.02 26.17
N GLU A 536 -1.43 -5.96 26.48
CA GLU A 536 -1.41 -6.72 27.71
C GLU A 536 -0.93 -8.14 27.40
N ARG A 537 -0.04 -8.67 28.24
CA ARG A 537 0.46 -10.04 28.16
C ARG A 537 0.23 -10.71 29.50
N LEU A 538 -0.35 -11.90 29.45
CA LEU A 538 -0.45 -12.76 30.63
C LEU A 538 0.93 -13.36 30.91
N ARG A 539 1.40 -13.18 32.13
CA ARG A 539 2.62 -13.78 32.67
C ARG A 539 2.24 -14.56 33.93
N HIS A 540 2.72 -15.79 34.05
CA HIS A 540 2.64 -16.51 35.31
C HIS A 540 3.73 -15.99 36.24
N ASP A 541 3.35 -15.61 37.44
CA ASP A 541 4.25 -15.29 38.53
C ASP A 541 4.48 -16.57 39.36
N PRO A 542 5.64 -17.21 39.24
CA PRO A 542 5.92 -18.45 39.94
C PRO A 542 6.05 -18.26 41.46
N GLU A 543 6.26 -17.04 41.96
CA GLU A 543 6.40 -16.76 43.38
C GLU A 543 5.04 -16.75 44.11
N HIS A 544 4.00 -16.30 43.41
CA HIS A 544 2.64 -16.18 43.95
C HIS A 544 1.66 -17.23 43.37
N ASP A 545 2.12 -18.06 42.42
CA ASP A 545 1.29 -18.97 41.62
C ASP A 545 0.08 -18.29 40.97
N GLU A 546 0.25 -17.02 40.58
CA GLU A 546 -0.81 -16.18 40.03
C GLU A 546 -0.51 -15.79 38.58
N THR A 547 -1.56 -15.54 37.80
CA THR A 547 -1.42 -14.96 36.47
C THR A 547 -1.54 -13.44 36.57
N CYS A 548 -0.45 -12.73 36.30
CA CYS A 548 -0.42 -11.28 36.25
C CYS A 548 -0.42 -10.77 34.80
N THR A 549 -0.87 -9.53 34.61
CA THR A 549 -0.84 -8.86 33.31
C THR A 549 0.34 -7.89 33.27
N GLU A 550 1.25 -8.08 32.31
CA GLU A 550 2.35 -7.16 32.03
C GLU A 550 2.14 -6.39 30.72
N GLU A 551 2.70 -5.19 30.62
CA GLU A 551 2.63 -4.39 29.40
C GLU A 551 3.56 -4.96 28.32
N GLY A 552 2.99 -5.41 27.21
CA GLY A 552 3.70 -5.91 26.05
C GLY A 552 4.30 -4.81 25.18
N LYS A 553 5.48 -5.09 24.63
CA LYS A 553 6.17 -4.21 23.66
C LYS A 553 5.55 -4.26 22.26
N LEU A 554 4.96 -5.40 21.90
CA LEU A 554 4.56 -5.67 20.52
C LEU A 554 3.43 -6.71 20.45
N ALA A 555 2.39 -6.38 19.67
CA ALA A 555 1.34 -7.28 19.21
C ALA A 555 1.58 -7.63 17.73
N THR A 556 1.53 -8.94 17.39
CA THR A 556 1.74 -9.43 16.01
C THR A 556 0.70 -10.46 15.55
N GLY A 557 -0.30 -10.71 16.40
CA GLY A 557 -1.37 -11.67 16.20
C GLY A 557 -2.60 -11.09 15.51
N LEU A 558 -3.61 -11.96 15.39
CA LEU A 558 -4.99 -11.58 15.11
C LEU A 558 -5.74 -11.49 16.44
N PHE A 559 -6.45 -10.40 16.63
CA PHE A 559 -7.25 -10.14 17.82
C PHE A 559 -8.71 -9.97 17.41
N GLN A 560 -9.64 -10.44 18.23
CA GLN A 560 -11.08 -10.26 18.05
C GLN A 560 -11.54 -9.15 18.99
N MET A 561 -12.40 -8.25 18.52
CA MET A 561 -12.98 -7.20 19.36
C MET A 561 -14.02 -7.81 20.31
N GLU A 562 -14.00 -7.45 21.59
CA GLU A 562 -14.89 -8.05 22.61
C GLU A 562 -16.37 -7.82 22.29
N ASP A 563 -16.75 -6.60 21.90
CA ASP A 563 -18.15 -6.24 21.57
C ASP A 563 -18.50 -6.37 20.08
N ALA A 564 -17.63 -7.00 19.28
CA ALA A 564 -17.84 -7.16 17.85
C ALA A 564 -17.22 -8.46 17.32
N GLU A 565 -17.90 -9.59 17.56
CA GLU A 565 -17.43 -10.93 17.22
C GLU A 565 -17.00 -11.11 15.75
N GLN A 566 -17.64 -10.38 14.85
CA GLN A 566 -17.38 -10.41 13.41
C GLN A 566 -16.16 -9.56 12.96
N THR A 567 -15.58 -8.78 13.88
CA THR A 567 -14.49 -7.85 13.58
C THR A 567 -13.20 -8.27 14.27
N PHE A 568 -12.15 -8.37 13.46
CA PHE A 568 -10.81 -8.74 13.88
C PHE A 568 -9.82 -7.63 13.56
N ILE A 569 -8.86 -7.44 14.46
CA ILE A 569 -7.75 -6.50 14.33
C ILE A 569 -6.47 -7.29 14.12
N LEU A 570 -5.90 -7.16 12.93
CA LEU A 570 -4.60 -7.73 12.59
C LEU A 570 -3.50 -6.69 12.87
N CYS A 571 -2.78 -6.88 13.97
CA CYS A 571 -1.70 -5.99 14.37
C CYS A 571 -0.45 -6.24 13.52
N ASN A 572 -0.04 -5.24 12.73
CA ASN A 572 1.08 -5.33 11.81
C ASN A 572 2.41 -5.12 12.52
N LEU A 573 3.42 -5.88 12.11
CA LEU A 573 4.79 -5.75 12.61
C LEU A 573 5.44 -4.48 12.02
N PRO A 574 5.79 -3.47 12.82
CA PRO A 574 6.39 -2.25 12.30
C PRO A 574 7.80 -2.55 11.79
N HIS A 575 8.10 -2.21 10.53
CA HIS A 575 9.45 -2.40 9.95
C HIS A 575 10.54 -1.76 10.81
N GLN A 576 10.24 -0.60 11.39
CA GLN A 576 11.17 0.12 12.26
C GLN A 576 11.53 -0.71 13.51
N PHE A 577 10.62 -1.51 14.05
CA PHE A 577 10.90 -2.35 15.22
C PHE A 577 11.84 -3.52 14.91
N THR A 578 11.68 -4.13 13.73
CA THR A 578 12.53 -5.24 13.25
C THR A 578 13.87 -4.78 12.70
N GLY A 579 13.96 -3.52 12.26
CA GLY A 579 15.18 -2.95 11.72
C GLY A 579 16.28 -2.81 12.79
N GLY A 580 17.54 -2.97 12.36
CA GLY A 580 18.73 -2.79 13.22
C GLY A 580 19.16 -1.34 13.40
N ALA A 581 18.33 -0.34 13.06
CA ALA A 581 18.70 1.06 13.19
C ALA A 581 18.83 1.46 14.66
N ARG A 582 19.85 2.26 14.99
CA ARG A 582 20.22 2.63 16.36
C ARG A 582 19.06 3.17 17.20
N TYR A 583 18.22 4.03 16.61
CA TYR A 583 17.14 4.75 17.30
C TYR A 583 15.74 4.19 16.99
N ALA A 584 15.65 3.03 16.33
CA ALA A 584 14.39 2.51 15.82
C ALA A 584 13.35 2.20 16.92
N ARG A 585 13.84 1.91 18.13
CA ARG A 585 13.07 1.54 19.33
C ARG A 585 13.06 2.61 20.42
N ALA A 586 13.62 3.81 20.18
CA ALA A 586 13.71 4.87 21.18
C ALA A 586 12.34 5.20 21.81
N GLY A 587 11.30 5.27 20.98
CA GLY A 587 9.92 5.50 21.41
C GLY A 587 9.23 4.37 22.18
N GLU A 588 9.96 3.34 22.63
CA GLU A 588 9.43 2.31 23.52
C GLU A 588 9.25 2.81 24.96
N SER A 589 10.21 3.61 25.44
CA SER A 589 10.34 3.92 26.88
C SER A 589 10.04 5.38 27.23
N TYR A 590 10.06 6.29 26.25
CA TYR A 590 9.84 7.72 26.48
C TYR A 590 9.28 8.40 25.23
N THR A 591 8.84 9.65 25.39
CA THR A 591 8.35 10.50 24.30
C THR A 591 9.49 11.24 23.61
N ARG A 592 9.27 11.80 22.41
CA ARG A 592 10.29 12.59 21.69
C ARG A 592 10.87 13.75 22.51
N TRP A 593 10.05 14.32 23.41
CA TRP A 593 10.45 15.41 24.31
C TRP A 593 11.31 14.94 25.49
N GLY A 594 11.32 13.64 25.79
CA GLY A 594 12.24 13.06 26.77
C GLY A 594 13.63 12.78 26.22
N SER A 595 13.84 12.91 24.90
CA SER A 595 15.16 12.73 24.27
C SER A 595 15.92 14.05 24.23
N SER A 596 17.19 14.05 24.63
CA SER A 596 18.11 15.19 24.47
C SER A 596 19.01 15.10 23.23
N ASP A 597 18.97 13.99 22.47
CA ASP A 597 19.78 13.77 21.27
C ASP A 597 19.03 14.23 20.00
N PRO A 598 19.47 15.30 19.31
CA PRO A 598 18.83 15.77 18.09
C PRO A 598 18.81 14.72 16.97
N LYS A 599 19.79 13.81 16.93
CA LYS A 599 19.83 12.74 15.92
C LYS A 599 18.75 11.70 16.16
N GLU A 600 18.42 11.43 17.42
CA GLU A 600 17.34 10.52 17.80
C GLU A 600 15.96 11.15 17.54
N GLN A 601 15.82 12.45 17.85
CA GLN A 601 14.60 13.21 17.59
C GLN A 601 14.30 13.35 16.09
N ALA A 602 15.33 13.39 15.24
CA ALA A 602 15.19 13.45 13.78
C ALA A 602 14.74 12.11 13.17
N GLU A 603 14.91 10.99 13.86
CA GLU A 603 14.56 9.67 13.35
C GLU A 603 13.07 9.36 13.50
N THR A 604 12.59 8.44 12.67
CA THR A 604 11.23 7.91 12.79
C THR A 604 11.20 6.76 13.79
N TRP A 605 10.31 6.85 14.79
CA TRP A 605 10.18 5.82 15.83
C TRP A 605 9.09 4.83 15.42
N TYR A 606 9.14 3.59 15.93
CA TYR A 606 8.13 2.61 15.60
C TYR A 606 6.76 2.94 16.22
N SER A 607 5.70 2.53 15.55
CA SER A 607 4.33 2.61 16.03
C SER A 607 3.52 1.45 15.45
N HIS A 608 2.56 0.93 16.22
CA HIS A 608 1.66 -0.11 15.70
C HIS A 608 0.76 0.45 14.59
N THR A 609 0.55 -0.40 13.61
CA THR A 609 -0.51 -0.23 12.62
C THR A 609 -1.38 -1.47 12.63
N ALA A 610 -2.63 -1.32 12.23
CA ALA A 610 -3.59 -2.40 12.21
C ALA A 610 -4.31 -2.46 10.87
N THR A 611 -4.74 -3.67 10.55
CA THR A 611 -5.70 -3.96 9.50
C THR A 611 -6.97 -4.48 10.16
N GLU A 612 -8.09 -3.79 9.96
CA GLU A 612 -9.42 -4.24 10.37
C GLU A 612 -9.94 -5.25 9.35
N ILE A 613 -10.39 -6.40 9.82
CA ILE A 613 -10.99 -7.48 9.03
C ILE A 613 -12.38 -7.72 9.60
N THR A 614 -13.42 -7.46 8.82
CA THR A 614 -14.81 -7.69 9.22
C THR A 614 -15.43 -8.75 8.32
N VAL A 615 -15.87 -9.86 8.90
CA VAL A 615 -16.57 -10.94 8.18
C VAL A 615 -18.06 -10.60 8.15
N LEU A 616 -18.59 -10.27 6.98
CA LEU A 616 -19.95 -9.75 6.81
C LEU A 616 -20.95 -10.81 6.38
N HIS A 617 -20.45 -11.88 5.77
CA HIS A 617 -21.23 -13.04 5.37
C HIS A 617 -20.35 -14.28 5.46
N HIS A 618 -20.91 -15.39 5.95
CA HIS A 618 -20.31 -16.72 5.97
C HIS A 618 -21.42 -17.78 6.18
N PRO A 619 -21.14 -19.08 5.96
CA PRO A 619 -22.07 -20.17 6.27
C PRO A 619 -22.31 -20.31 7.78
N ALA A 620 -23.56 -20.54 8.19
CA ALA A 620 -23.96 -20.58 9.61
C ALA A 620 -23.33 -21.73 10.41
N ASP A 621 -22.94 -22.81 9.74
CA ASP A 621 -22.27 -23.99 10.30
C ASP A 621 -20.75 -23.83 10.43
N GLN A 622 -20.18 -22.71 9.96
CA GLN A 622 -18.75 -22.45 10.01
C GLN A 622 -18.42 -21.26 10.92
N ALA A 623 -17.34 -21.40 11.70
CA ALA A 623 -16.88 -20.35 12.59
C ALA A 623 -16.38 -19.10 11.83
N LEU A 624 -16.83 -17.92 12.26
CA LEU A 624 -16.35 -16.60 11.80
C LEU A 624 -14.82 -16.52 11.79
N LEU A 625 -14.18 -17.08 12.83
CA LEU A 625 -12.73 -17.10 13.01
C LEU A 625 -12.01 -17.74 11.83
N THR A 626 -12.56 -18.77 11.19
CA THR A 626 -11.95 -19.43 10.01
C THR A 626 -11.74 -18.42 8.88
N TYR A 627 -12.76 -17.59 8.61
CA TYR A 627 -12.72 -16.58 7.56
C TYR A 627 -11.84 -15.38 7.92
N GLY A 628 -11.91 -14.91 9.17
CA GLY A 628 -11.03 -13.87 9.70
C GLY A 628 -9.54 -14.27 9.66
N LEU A 629 -9.24 -15.51 10.07
CA LEU A 629 -7.88 -16.08 10.03
C LEU A 629 -7.39 -16.28 8.60
N THR A 630 -8.26 -16.71 7.68
CA THR A 630 -7.95 -16.84 6.25
C THR A 630 -7.56 -15.50 5.65
N ALA A 631 -8.34 -14.44 5.91
CA ALA A 631 -8.00 -13.07 5.49
C ALA A 631 -6.64 -12.62 6.07
N ALA A 632 -6.42 -12.87 7.36
CA ALA A 632 -5.17 -12.50 8.02
C ALA A 632 -3.95 -13.26 7.45
N ARG A 633 -4.10 -14.54 7.13
CA ARG A 633 -3.07 -15.35 6.44
C ARG A 633 -2.77 -14.81 5.06
N LEU A 634 -3.78 -14.41 4.28
CA LEU A 634 -3.58 -13.81 2.97
C LEU A 634 -2.89 -12.44 3.05
N CYS A 635 -3.07 -11.67 4.12
CA CYS A 635 -2.29 -10.45 4.37
C CYS A 635 -0.83 -10.79 4.68
N ASP A 636 -0.61 -11.82 5.51
CA ASP A 636 0.69 -12.22 6.04
C ASP A 636 1.56 -12.99 5.03
N HIS A 637 0.94 -13.66 4.07
CA HIS A 637 1.58 -14.34 2.93
C HIS A 637 1.68 -13.41 1.74
N ALA A 638 2.52 -12.38 1.90
CA ALA A 638 2.90 -11.53 0.80
C ALA A 638 3.53 -12.39 -0.32
N LEU A 639 2.93 -12.35 -1.51
CA LEU A 639 3.37 -13.20 -2.61
C LEU A 639 4.82 -12.90 -3.01
N HIS A 640 5.20 -11.61 -3.00
CA HIS A 640 6.47 -11.10 -3.53
C HIS A 640 7.15 -10.04 -2.66
N TRP A 641 6.61 -9.79 -1.47
CA TRP A 641 7.21 -8.94 -0.43
C TRP A 641 7.66 -9.78 0.76
N GLU A 642 8.65 -9.32 1.51
CA GLU A 642 9.13 -10.01 2.71
C GLU A 642 8.18 -9.80 3.90
N HIS A 643 7.52 -8.64 3.95
CA HIS A 643 6.65 -8.26 5.05
C HIS A 643 5.19 -8.44 4.72
N ARG A 644 4.39 -8.56 5.78
CA ARG A 644 2.92 -8.59 5.70
C ARG A 644 2.40 -7.43 4.85
N THR A 645 1.50 -7.74 3.94
CA THR A 645 0.73 -6.78 3.17
C THR A 645 -0.45 -6.24 3.97
N GLN A 646 -0.85 -5.01 3.68
CA GLN A 646 -1.99 -4.35 4.33
C GLN A 646 -3.35 -4.99 4.00
N TYR A 647 -3.43 -5.67 2.87
CA TYR A 647 -4.64 -6.25 2.32
C TYR A 647 -4.36 -7.69 1.90
N PRO A 648 -5.35 -8.61 1.94
CA PRO A 648 -5.22 -9.96 1.43
C PRO A 648 -4.62 -10.00 0.03
N ALA A 649 -3.78 -11.00 -0.24
CA ALA A 649 -3.10 -11.21 -1.52
C ALA A 649 -3.93 -10.85 -2.78
N PRO A 650 -5.19 -11.30 -2.97
CA PRO A 650 -5.95 -10.92 -4.17
C PRO A 650 -6.31 -9.43 -4.25
N ILE A 651 -6.66 -8.76 -3.13
CA ILE A 651 -6.84 -7.30 -3.11
C ILE A 651 -5.51 -6.61 -3.42
N HIS A 652 -4.42 -7.07 -2.81
CA HIS A 652 -3.10 -6.50 -3.03
C HIS A 652 -2.70 -6.57 -4.52
N LEU A 653 -2.93 -7.70 -5.18
CA LEU A 653 -2.72 -7.85 -6.62
C LEU A 653 -3.57 -6.89 -7.45
N GLY A 654 -4.83 -6.67 -7.05
CA GLY A 654 -5.74 -5.70 -7.68
C GLY A 654 -5.29 -4.25 -7.51
N ILE A 655 -4.82 -3.88 -6.31
CA ILE A 655 -4.22 -2.58 -6.02
C ILE A 655 -2.95 -2.38 -6.85
N GLN A 656 -2.09 -3.40 -6.98
CA GLN A 656 -0.87 -3.30 -7.77
C GLN A 656 -1.17 -3.23 -9.28
N MET A 657 -2.22 -3.89 -9.77
CA MET A 657 -2.66 -3.77 -11.16
C MET A 657 -3.10 -2.33 -11.46
N ASP A 658 -3.86 -1.71 -10.57
CA ASP A 658 -4.25 -0.29 -10.65
C ASP A 658 -3.04 0.66 -10.55
N LYS A 659 -2.20 0.53 -9.51
CA LYS A 659 -1.03 1.38 -9.28
C LYS A 659 -0.01 1.36 -10.41
N ASN A 660 0.11 0.23 -11.11
CA ASN A 660 1.03 0.08 -12.23
C ASN A 660 0.41 0.51 -13.57
N HIS A 661 -0.84 0.98 -13.59
CA HIS A 661 -1.42 1.56 -14.79
C HIS A 661 -0.69 2.86 -15.17
N PRO A 662 -0.32 3.07 -16.44
CA PRO A 662 0.37 4.30 -16.89
C PRO A 662 -0.29 5.61 -16.45
N GLU A 663 -1.62 5.62 -16.41
CA GLU A 663 -2.42 6.81 -16.05
C GLU A 663 -2.71 6.94 -14.55
N TYR A 664 -2.29 6.00 -13.70
CA TYR A 664 -2.61 6.02 -12.26
C TYR A 664 -2.23 7.35 -11.60
N ARG A 665 -0.98 7.79 -11.75
CA ARG A 665 -0.43 8.99 -11.07
C ARG A 665 -1.16 10.28 -11.45
N ARG A 666 -1.62 10.39 -12.70
CA ARG A 666 -2.37 11.55 -13.20
C ARG A 666 -3.78 11.65 -12.61
N THR A 667 -4.25 10.60 -11.92
CA THR A 667 -5.62 10.49 -11.42
C THR A 667 -5.76 10.45 -9.89
N VAL A 668 -4.65 10.59 -9.16
CA VAL A 668 -4.61 10.49 -7.69
C VAL A 668 -4.00 11.73 -7.04
N ASP A 669 -3.14 12.46 -7.74
CA ASP A 669 -2.52 13.67 -7.23
C ASP A 669 -3.57 14.77 -7.06
N ASN A 670 -3.95 15.05 -5.82
CA ASN A 670 -4.76 16.23 -5.48
C ASN A 670 -3.86 17.48 -5.60
N PRO A 671 -4.30 18.57 -6.24
CA PRO A 671 -3.60 19.85 -6.13
C PRO A 671 -3.43 20.33 -4.67
N ASP A 672 -4.30 19.90 -3.74
CA ASP A 672 -4.30 20.36 -2.35
C ASP A 672 -3.51 19.48 -1.35
N THR A 673 -2.99 18.31 -1.76
CA THR A 673 -2.09 17.55 -0.88
C THR A 673 -0.66 18.02 -1.13
N GLY A 674 -0.27 19.07 -0.39
CA GLY A 674 1.09 19.59 -0.35
C GLY A 674 2.09 18.53 0.13
N ASP A 675 2.59 17.71 -0.78
CA ASP A 675 3.71 16.80 -0.52
C ASP A 675 5.03 17.61 -0.48
N GLU A 676 5.25 18.28 0.65
CA GLU A 676 6.49 18.94 1.04
C GLU A 676 7.46 17.95 1.71
N ALA A 677 8.17 17.14 0.91
CA ALA A 677 9.39 16.47 1.36
C ALA A 677 10.55 17.46 1.57
N GLU A 678 10.90 17.62 2.86
CA GLU A 678 12.20 17.81 3.55
C GLU A 678 13.36 18.54 2.85
N THR A 679 13.78 19.67 3.44
CA THR A 679 15.18 20.12 3.54
C THR A 679 15.98 19.25 4.49
#